data_AF-A0A3D2J0P0-F1
#
_entry.id   AF-A0A3D2J0P0-F1
#
_cell.length_a   1.000
_cell.length_b   1.000
_cell.length_c   1.000
_cell.angle_alpha   90.00
_cell.angle_beta   90.00
_cell.angle_gamma   90.00
#
_symmetry.space_group_name_H-M   'P 1'
#
loop_
_entity.id
_entity.type
_entity.pdbx_description
1 polymer ?
#
loop_
_entity_poly.entity_id
_entity_poly.type
_entity_poly.pdbx_seq_one_letter_code
_entity_poly.pdbx_strand_id
1 'polypeptide(L)'
;MSLTSLFNFNYLKENIKKSKAIILLCMLLLPTIGGIILLVKCSQGSNFMPSIYEVSGPVLFGMYLVPVILSITLFSFIYKRGSIDFTLSMPINKKQIFLTNTFGGIIIILLMQIINLIITLAISLIYSNMIIDYKMLFDIFLIYSISYIFVFTSCNIAASVSSNKITTIVVTLLILFLVPFVSTFIKTDGFNYNNYGTARIECLNKECTPVIYECDSLKCKNDKRNNIYTGYVNRVSDNNYTMPYKLIAGVFLGEEFDSGINVSLLKMVFLSIVYIAVGLILFIKKKFEIVGTSFRSERVHILVRTLTTVPVVCVLYVIIKNLGVSSHDSFTIILLLVLIFTYLIIYDLITRKRVTNFFKMVICLVIVSSAVCIVGAFFDDKEEFEIKVNDIKEITFVDNNNINIASTKNKDVINYAVSLLLDDDPRGNVYNIYHIKTKVKGDTYKFTIYVTEDDYNYINNKLVNDKGYLETLEDYKDSRIFGIGYDNGYTGVKENKELTNMVINEYKNNQDVLKNVDYNDGSLNISLYIYDNYAVRNVVINVIDNKDLVLNILKYYNTKTKEYLNKMNDNDIYYYGINGYGVTDGYYSELYSEIGKFIVDNIDENIDINKNYKYITINNDYDKNIFVTNRVEELDKIMEKYVNDNDDDISDAETARVM
;
A
#
# COMPACT_ATOMS: atom_id res chain seq x y z
N MET A 1 40.95 7.48 15.58
CA MET A 1 40.96 8.46 14.46
C MET A 1 39.96 9.55 14.83
N SER A 2 40.39 10.79 15.11
CA SER A 2 39.47 11.80 15.64
C SER A 2 38.45 12.23 14.56
N LEU A 3 37.17 12.42 14.93
CA LEU A 3 36.11 12.92 14.04
C LEU A 3 36.50 14.26 13.38
N THR A 4 37.28 15.07 14.11
CA THR A 4 37.85 16.35 13.66
C THR A 4 38.81 16.24 12.46
N SER A 5 39.36 15.04 12.19
CA SER A 5 40.21 14.80 11.01
C SER A 5 39.40 14.46 9.73
N LEU A 6 38.11 14.15 9.85
CA LEU A 6 37.27 13.66 8.74
C LEU A 6 36.17 14.64 8.32
N PHE A 7 35.75 15.53 9.22
CA PHE A 7 34.66 16.48 9.00
C PHE A 7 35.11 17.93 9.27
N ASN A 8 34.75 18.85 8.37
CA ASN A 8 35.10 20.27 8.49
C ASN A 8 33.83 21.14 8.59
N PHE A 9 33.50 21.57 9.80
CA PHE A 9 32.29 22.35 10.07
C PHE A 9 32.30 23.73 9.38
N ASN A 10 33.46 24.40 9.32
CA ASN A 10 33.57 25.72 8.69
C ASN A 10 33.26 25.64 7.20
N TYR A 11 33.81 24.64 6.52
CA TYR A 11 33.51 24.36 5.11
C TYR A 11 32.02 24.07 4.89
N LEU A 12 31.41 23.21 5.73
CA LEU A 12 29.99 22.91 5.61
C LEU A 12 29.14 24.18 5.77
N LYS A 13 29.44 25.00 6.78
CA LYS A 13 28.73 26.25 7.07
C LYS A 13 28.78 27.21 5.89
N GLU A 14 29.94 27.37 5.26
CA GLU A 14 30.09 28.20 4.05
C GLU A 14 29.32 27.63 2.86
N ASN A 15 29.41 26.31 2.64
CA ASN A 15 28.72 25.66 1.53
C ASN A 15 27.18 25.78 1.67
N ILE A 16 26.67 25.60 2.90
CA ILE A 16 25.25 25.82 3.22
C ILE A 16 24.89 27.29 3.03
N LYS A 17 25.72 28.24 3.50
CA LYS A 17 25.45 29.68 3.36
C LYS A 17 25.32 30.08 1.89
N LYS A 18 26.18 29.55 1.01
CA LYS A 18 26.13 29.80 -0.43
C LYS A 18 24.85 29.29 -1.08
N SER A 19 24.25 28.24 -0.54
CA SER A 19 23.07 27.57 -1.10
C SER A 19 21.84 27.65 -0.19
N LYS A 20 21.82 28.63 0.73
CA LYS A 20 20.86 28.71 1.83
C LYS A 20 19.41 28.64 1.36
N ALA A 21 19.07 29.35 0.30
CA ALA A 21 17.70 29.38 -0.23
C ALA A 21 17.23 28.00 -0.71
N ILE A 22 18.06 27.29 -1.49
CA ILE A 22 17.71 25.96 -2.03
C ILE A 22 17.62 24.93 -0.89
N ILE A 23 18.54 24.98 0.07
CA ILE A 23 18.55 24.06 1.21
C ILE A 23 17.34 24.32 2.11
N LEU A 24 17.00 25.59 2.38
CA LEU A 24 15.82 25.96 3.15
C LEU A 24 14.53 25.51 2.44
N LEU A 25 14.46 25.69 1.12
CA LEU A 25 13.36 25.18 0.32
C LEU A 25 13.23 23.66 0.45
N CYS A 26 14.34 22.90 0.32
CA CYS A 26 14.32 21.45 0.50
C CYS A 26 13.85 21.03 1.91
N MET A 27 14.25 21.76 2.95
CA MET A 27 13.89 21.46 4.34
C MET A 27 12.42 21.77 4.67
N LEU A 28 11.82 22.81 4.08
CA LEU A 28 10.50 23.29 4.48
C LEU A 28 9.39 22.94 3.50
N LEU A 29 9.66 22.87 2.20
CA LEU A 29 8.63 22.75 1.17
C LEU A 29 7.73 21.53 1.36
N LEU A 30 8.32 20.35 1.54
CA LEU A 30 7.54 19.11 1.67
C LEU A 30 6.77 19.04 3.01
N PRO A 31 7.40 19.32 4.17
CA PRO A 31 6.64 19.37 5.43
C PRO A 31 5.51 20.39 5.42
N THR A 32 5.70 21.57 4.81
CA THR A 32 4.64 22.59 4.74
C THR A 32 3.50 22.17 3.82
N ILE A 33 3.79 21.62 2.64
CA ILE A 33 2.74 21.14 1.72
C ILE A 33 1.96 19.98 2.36
N GLY A 34 2.66 19.01 2.98
CA GLY A 34 2.02 17.92 3.73
C GLY A 34 1.15 18.42 4.86
N GLY A 35 1.65 19.38 5.65
CA GLY A 35 0.89 20.01 6.72
C GLY A 35 -0.37 20.71 6.21
N ILE A 36 -0.28 21.50 5.13
CA ILE A 36 -1.45 22.19 4.55
C ILE A 36 -2.50 21.19 4.07
N ILE A 37 -2.11 20.13 3.37
CA ILE A 37 -3.04 19.09 2.89
C ILE A 37 -3.77 18.43 4.05
N LEU A 38 -3.03 18.08 5.11
CA LEU A 38 -3.62 17.51 6.33
C LEU A 38 -4.55 18.50 7.02
N LEU A 39 -4.16 19.77 7.15
CA LEU A 39 -5.02 20.81 7.73
C LEU A 39 -6.32 20.99 6.95
N VAL A 40 -6.27 20.99 5.61
CA VAL A 40 -7.47 21.09 4.77
C VAL A 40 -8.38 19.88 5.02
N LYS A 41 -7.84 18.66 5.04
CA LYS A 41 -8.62 17.45 5.38
C LYS A 41 -9.24 17.56 6.77
N CYS A 42 -8.48 17.94 7.79
CA CYS A 42 -9.02 18.10 9.15
C CYS A 42 -10.08 19.22 9.24
N SER A 43 -9.96 20.28 8.43
CA SER A 43 -10.91 21.41 8.46
C SER A 43 -12.30 21.08 7.91
N GLN A 44 -12.45 19.97 7.18
CA GLN A 44 -13.74 19.47 6.70
C GLN A 44 -14.60 18.87 7.81
N GLY A 45 -14.11 18.80 9.05
CA GLY A 45 -14.91 18.43 10.23
C GLY A 45 -15.11 16.93 10.44
N SER A 46 -15.17 16.13 9.37
CA SER A 46 -15.38 14.69 9.47
C SER A 46 -14.20 13.98 10.15
N ASN A 47 -14.51 12.97 10.95
CA ASN A 47 -13.51 12.07 11.52
C ASN A 47 -12.89 11.23 10.40
N PHE A 48 -11.56 11.24 10.31
CA PHE A 48 -10.84 10.42 9.33
C PHE A 48 -9.70 9.64 9.95
N MET A 49 -9.48 8.45 9.41
CA MET A 49 -8.49 7.48 9.84
C MET A 49 -7.44 7.34 8.73
N PRO A 50 -6.35 8.12 8.74
CA PRO A 50 -5.46 8.16 7.59
C PRO A 50 -4.56 6.91 7.53
N SER A 51 -4.34 6.42 6.31
CA SER A 51 -3.26 5.48 6.01
C SER A 51 -1.89 6.15 5.98
N ILE A 52 -0.82 5.36 6.01
CA ILE A 52 0.56 5.87 5.93
C ILE A 52 0.77 6.75 4.69
N TYR A 53 0.18 6.36 3.56
CA TYR A 53 0.30 7.04 2.26
C TYR A 53 -0.47 8.36 2.20
N GLU A 54 -1.62 8.44 2.88
CA GLU A 54 -2.41 9.67 2.95
C GLU A 54 -1.73 10.74 3.80
N VAL A 55 -1.05 10.33 4.88
CA VAL A 55 -0.25 11.25 5.71
C VAL A 55 1.01 11.71 4.97
N SER A 56 1.60 10.84 4.14
CA SER A 56 2.94 11.03 3.60
C SER A 56 3.03 11.40 2.14
N GLY A 57 1.91 11.56 1.41
CA GLY A 57 1.88 11.74 -0.05
C GLY A 57 2.96 12.69 -0.62
N PRO A 58 3.09 13.94 -0.12
CA PRO A 58 4.13 14.86 -0.57
C PRO A 58 5.57 14.39 -0.26
N VAL A 59 5.78 13.77 0.91
CA VAL A 59 7.08 13.22 1.33
C VAL A 59 7.46 12.02 0.47
N LEU A 60 6.48 11.23 0.01
CA LEU A 60 6.69 10.11 -0.89
C LEU A 60 7.23 10.59 -2.24
N PHE A 61 6.60 11.61 -2.85
CA PHE A 61 7.07 12.21 -4.10
C PHE A 61 8.44 12.88 -3.95
N GLY A 62 8.63 13.60 -2.84
CA GLY A 62 9.86 14.31 -2.54
C GLY A 62 11.11 13.45 -2.50
N MET A 63 10.98 12.14 -2.24
CA MET A 63 12.08 11.18 -2.14
C MET A 63 12.91 11.10 -3.42
N TYR A 64 12.31 11.31 -4.58
CA TYR A 64 13.00 11.25 -5.87
C TYR A 64 13.67 12.58 -6.25
N LEU A 65 13.23 13.69 -5.65
CA LEU A 65 13.68 15.04 -6.02
C LEU A 65 14.63 15.65 -4.99
N VAL A 66 14.22 15.71 -3.72
CA VAL A 66 14.95 16.45 -2.68
C VAL A 66 16.36 15.89 -2.45
N PRO A 67 16.57 14.57 -2.27
CA PRO A 67 17.92 14.01 -2.15
C PRO A 67 18.83 14.34 -3.34
N VAL A 68 18.27 14.32 -4.57
CA VAL A 68 19.01 14.59 -5.80
C VAL A 68 19.41 16.07 -5.89
N ILE A 69 18.46 16.97 -5.64
CA ILE A 69 18.69 18.43 -5.62
C ILE A 69 19.72 18.77 -4.54
N LEU A 70 19.59 18.19 -3.35
CA LEU A 70 20.48 18.43 -2.23
C LEU A 70 21.92 17.97 -2.55
N SER A 71 22.08 16.78 -3.13
CA SER A 71 23.40 16.27 -3.55
C SER A 71 24.02 17.18 -4.61
N ILE A 72 23.28 17.54 -5.66
CA ILE A 72 23.76 18.45 -6.72
C ILE A 72 24.14 19.81 -6.15
N THR A 73 23.43 20.29 -5.12
CA THR A 73 23.67 21.58 -4.48
C THR A 73 24.94 21.55 -3.63
N LEU A 74 25.09 20.56 -2.75
CA LEU A 74 26.26 20.41 -1.89
C LEU A 74 27.53 20.13 -2.70
N PHE A 75 27.41 19.40 -3.81
CA PHE A 75 28.51 19.16 -4.74
C PHE A 75 28.52 20.13 -5.92
N SER A 76 27.80 21.25 -5.87
CA SER A 76 27.61 22.15 -7.02
C SER A 76 28.91 22.68 -7.62
N PHE A 77 29.96 22.80 -6.80
CA PHE A 77 31.28 23.21 -7.25
C PHE A 77 31.80 22.30 -8.37
N ILE A 78 31.58 20.98 -8.31
CA ILE A 78 32.13 20.00 -9.29
C ILE A 78 31.63 20.19 -10.73
N TYR A 79 30.65 21.07 -10.96
CA TYR A 79 30.06 21.34 -12.27
C TYR A 79 30.55 22.65 -12.89
N LYS A 80 31.33 23.48 -12.18
CA LYS A 80 31.79 24.79 -12.65
C LYS A 80 33.30 24.94 -12.44
N ARG A 81 34.08 25.09 -13.52
CA ARG A 81 35.57 25.16 -13.48
C ARG A 81 36.11 26.10 -12.40
N GLY A 82 35.74 27.38 -12.43
CA GLY A 82 36.25 28.34 -11.44
C GLY A 82 35.87 28.04 -9.98
N SER A 83 34.75 27.34 -9.73
CA SER A 83 34.40 26.93 -8.36
C SER A 83 35.24 25.76 -7.86
N ILE A 84 35.75 24.93 -8.76
CA ILE A 84 36.55 23.75 -8.43
C ILE A 84 37.96 24.15 -8.08
N ASP A 85 38.56 25.03 -8.89
CA ASP A 85 39.90 25.54 -8.65
C ASP A 85 39.96 26.23 -7.28
N PHE A 86 38.95 27.05 -6.98
CA PHE A 86 38.80 27.64 -5.65
C PHE A 86 38.66 26.59 -4.53
N THR A 87 37.77 25.61 -4.69
CA THR A 87 37.53 24.59 -3.64
C THR A 87 38.74 23.70 -3.41
N LEU A 88 39.47 23.33 -4.47
CA LEU A 88 40.67 22.49 -4.39
C LEU A 88 41.91 23.26 -3.90
N SER A 89 41.90 24.61 -3.96
CA SER A 89 42.94 25.46 -3.37
C SER A 89 42.81 25.65 -1.85
N MET A 90 41.65 25.30 -1.27
CA MET A 90 41.47 25.34 0.18
C MET A 90 42.39 24.31 0.87
N PRO A 91 42.85 24.56 2.12
CA PRO A 91 43.66 23.62 2.88
C PRO A 91 42.81 22.45 3.44
N ILE A 92 42.02 21.80 2.57
CA ILE A 92 41.08 20.73 2.90
C ILE A 92 41.23 19.61 1.86
N ASN A 93 41.36 18.38 2.34
CA ASN A 93 41.56 17.23 1.45
C ASN A 93 40.25 16.79 0.78
N LYS A 94 40.32 16.20 -0.42
CA LYS A 94 39.15 15.64 -1.14
C LYS A 94 38.29 14.70 -0.29
N LYS A 95 38.95 13.88 0.55
CA LYS A 95 38.27 12.98 1.50
C LYS A 95 37.38 13.74 2.48
N GLN A 96 37.92 14.81 3.08
CA GLN A 96 37.19 15.65 4.02
C GLN A 96 36.04 16.38 3.33
N ILE A 97 36.24 16.90 2.10
CA ILE A 97 35.18 17.55 1.31
C ILE A 97 34.00 16.61 1.08
N PHE A 98 34.27 15.40 0.58
CA PHE A 98 33.23 14.42 0.29
C PHE A 98 32.45 14.00 1.55
N LEU A 99 33.16 13.65 2.61
CA LEU A 99 32.53 13.23 3.87
C LEU A 99 31.76 14.37 4.52
N THR A 100 32.29 15.59 4.51
CA THR A 100 31.61 16.76 5.07
C THR A 100 30.30 17.06 4.35
N ASN A 101 30.30 17.06 3.02
CA ASN A 101 29.07 17.26 2.24
C ASN A 101 28.09 16.10 2.42
N THR A 102 28.58 14.86 2.51
CA THR A 102 27.72 13.68 2.71
C THR A 102 27.05 13.72 4.08
N PHE A 103 27.81 13.87 5.17
CA PHE A 103 27.23 13.95 6.51
C PHE A 103 26.36 15.20 6.71
N GLY A 104 26.77 16.34 6.15
CA GLY A 104 25.96 17.55 6.17
C GLY A 104 24.61 17.37 5.47
N GLY A 105 24.59 16.71 4.30
CA GLY A 105 23.34 16.40 3.60
C GLY A 105 22.45 15.43 4.36
N ILE A 106 23.03 14.40 5.00
CA ILE A 106 22.28 13.46 5.86
C ILE A 106 21.63 14.21 7.04
N ILE A 107 22.35 15.12 7.70
CA ILE A 107 21.80 15.94 8.80
C ILE A 107 20.65 16.80 8.29
N ILE A 108 20.78 17.44 7.13
CA ILE A 108 19.71 18.24 6.52
C ILE A 108 18.46 17.39 6.24
N ILE A 109 18.63 16.18 5.70
CA ILE A 109 17.52 15.24 5.46
C ILE A 109 16.85 14.86 6.77
N LEU A 110 17.61 14.49 7.80
CA LEU A 110 17.05 14.13 9.12
C LEU A 110 16.29 15.30 9.74
N LEU A 111 16.81 16.52 9.65
CA LEU A 111 16.12 17.73 10.13
C LEU A 111 14.78 17.93 9.40
N MET A 112 14.75 17.74 8.08
CA MET A 112 13.51 17.82 7.30
C MET A 112 12.48 16.77 7.78
N GLN A 113 12.91 15.53 8.04
CA GLN A 113 12.02 14.48 8.52
C GLN A 113 11.52 14.74 9.96
N ILE A 114 12.37 15.32 10.82
CA ILE A 114 11.97 15.75 12.17
C ILE A 114 10.92 16.88 12.08
N ILE A 115 11.11 17.85 11.20
CA ILE A 115 10.12 18.93 10.99
C ILE A 115 8.79 18.34 10.51
N ASN A 116 8.82 17.39 9.57
CA ASN A 116 7.61 16.69 9.12
C ASN A 116 6.89 15.98 10.28
N LEU A 117 7.63 15.21 11.08
CA LEU A 117 7.11 14.52 12.26
C LEU A 117 6.46 15.51 13.24
N ILE A 118 7.11 16.63 13.53
CA ILE A 118 6.59 17.66 14.45
C ILE A 118 5.31 18.29 13.91
N ILE A 119 5.25 18.63 12.62
CA ILE A 119 4.07 19.23 12.00
C ILE A 119 2.90 18.25 12.04
N THR A 120 3.08 17.01 11.59
CA THR A 120 2.01 16.00 11.61
C THR A 120 1.55 15.70 13.03
N LEU A 121 2.48 15.58 13.99
CA LEU A 121 2.15 15.38 15.39
C LEU A 121 1.35 16.56 15.96
N ALA A 122 1.78 17.80 15.68
CA ALA A 122 1.05 18.99 16.12
C ALA A 122 -0.37 19.04 15.56
N ILE A 123 -0.56 18.75 14.26
CA ILE A 123 -1.89 18.66 13.65
C ILE A 123 -2.73 17.59 14.35
N SER A 124 -2.17 16.40 14.61
CA SER A 124 -2.88 15.30 15.32
C SER A 124 -3.29 15.63 16.75
N LEU A 125 -2.60 16.57 17.40
CA LEU A 125 -2.91 17.00 18.76
C LEU A 125 -3.91 18.15 18.79
N ILE A 126 -3.94 18.99 17.75
CA ILE A 126 -4.86 20.13 17.63
C ILE A 126 -6.24 19.66 17.18
N TYR A 127 -6.29 18.70 16.26
CA TYR A 127 -7.51 18.22 15.62
C TYR A 127 -7.90 16.85 16.16
N SER A 128 -8.99 16.79 16.94
CA SER A 128 -9.51 15.54 17.49
C SER A 128 -10.08 14.60 16.44
N ASN A 129 -10.45 15.13 15.26
CA ASN A 129 -11.01 14.35 14.16
C ASN A 129 -9.98 13.53 13.37
N MET A 130 -8.67 13.74 13.59
CA MET A 130 -7.63 12.89 13.00
C MET A 130 -7.21 11.78 13.97
N ILE A 131 -7.67 10.56 13.71
CA ILE A 131 -7.38 9.40 14.57
C ILE A 131 -6.15 8.68 14.00
N ILE A 132 -5.01 8.79 14.69
CA ILE A 132 -3.72 8.28 14.20
C ILE A 132 -2.96 7.49 15.28
N ASP A 133 -2.38 6.35 14.89
CA ASP A 133 -1.42 5.65 15.75
C ASP A 133 -0.06 6.37 15.74
N TYR A 134 0.48 6.70 16.92
CA TYR A 134 1.79 7.35 17.03
C TYR A 134 2.96 6.44 16.59
N LYS A 135 2.80 5.12 16.62
CA LYS A 135 3.75 4.17 16.01
C LYS A 135 3.83 4.43 14.50
N MET A 136 2.70 4.68 13.84
CA MET A 136 2.67 5.01 12.41
C MET A 136 3.47 6.28 12.10
N LEU A 137 3.34 7.34 12.92
CA LEU A 137 4.12 8.56 12.75
C LEU A 137 5.64 8.31 12.86
N PHE A 138 6.04 7.44 13.79
CA PHE A 138 7.43 7.07 13.96
C PHE A 138 7.96 6.19 12.80
N ASP A 139 7.14 5.26 12.31
CA ASP A 139 7.46 4.43 11.16
C ASP A 139 7.60 5.27 9.87
N ILE A 140 6.72 6.25 9.66
CA ILE A 140 6.86 7.28 8.60
C ILE A 140 8.22 7.96 8.69
N PHE A 141 8.58 8.47 9.88
CA PHE A 141 9.86 9.12 10.10
C PHE A 141 11.05 8.22 9.74
N LEU A 142 11.04 6.95 10.17
CA LEU A 142 12.13 6.01 9.90
C LEU A 142 12.22 5.61 8.42
N ILE A 143 11.09 5.22 7.81
CA ILE A 143 11.04 4.79 6.41
C ILE A 143 11.58 5.90 5.51
N TYR A 144 11.08 7.13 5.67
CA TYR A 144 11.48 8.24 4.82
C TYR A 144 12.90 8.73 5.12
N SER A 145 13.36 8.69 6.38
CA SER A 145 14.76 8.97 6.71
C SER A 145 15.71 8.03 5.98
N ILE A 146 15.49 6.72 6.10
CA ILE A 146 16.34 5.70 5.47
C ILE A 146 16.29 5.83 3.95
N SER A 147 15.09 5.97 3.39
CA SER A 147 14.90 6.01 1.94
C SER A 147 15.51 7.27 1.30
N TYR A 148 15.35 8.44 1.92
CA TYR A 148 15.98 9.68 1.44
C TYR A 148 17.50 9.63 1.53
N ILE A 149 18.06 9.09 2.62
CA ILE A 149 19.51 8.91 2.78
C ILE A 149 20.04 7.95 1.70
N PHE A 150 19.31 6.88 1.40
CA PHE A 150 19.68 5.94 0.35
C PHE A 150 19.72 6.59 -1.04
N VAL A 151 18.69 7.37 -1.41
CA VAL A 151 18.70 8.11 -2.69
C VAL A 151 19.82 9.15 -2.71
N PHE A 152 20.05 9.85 -1.60
CA PHE A 152 21.10 10.86 -1.48
C PHE A 152 22.50 10.26 -1.67
N THR A 153 22.80 9.15 -1.00
CA THR A 153 24.09 8.46 -1.11
C THR A 153 24.29 7.84 -2.49
N SER A 154 23.23 7.33 -3.13
CA SER A 154 23.24 6.90 -4.54
C SER A 154 23.61 8.06 -5.46
N CYS A 155 23.04 9.26 -5.23
CA CYS A 155 23.37 10.45 -5.99
C CYS A 155 24.81 10.94 -5.73
N ASN A 156 25.35 10.76 -4.52
CA ASN A 156 26.74 11.12 -4.21
C ASN A 156 27.74 10.22 -4.96
N ILE A 157 27.44 8.94 -5.17
CA ILE A 157 28.22 8.08 -6.08
C ILE A 157 28.16 8.66 -7.49
N ALA A 158 26.95 8.95 -8.00
CA ALA A 158 26.77 9.49 -9.33
C ALA A 158 27.55 10.80 -9.53
N ALA A 159 27.50 11.71 -8.56
CA ALA A 159 28.27 12.96 -8.56
C ALA A 159 29.79 12.71 -8.54
N SER A 160 30.24 11.61 -7.96
CA SER A 160 31.66 11.24 -7.91
C SER A 160 32.20 10.76 -9.27
N VAL A 161 31.35 10.25 -10.16
CA VAL A 161 31.74 9.77 -11.50
C VAL A 161 31.37 10.73 -12.63
N SER A 162 30.35 11.55 -12.43
CA SER A 162 29.78 12.47 -13.43
C SER A 162 30.41 13.86 -13.38
N SER A 163 30.51 14.52 -14.54
CA SER A 163 31.13 15.85 -14.66
C SER A 163 30.13 16.97 -15.02
N ASN A 164 28.83 16.64 -15.14
CA ASN A 164 27.75 17.60 -15.32
C ASN A 164 26.48 17.16 -14.54
N LYS A 165 25.55 18.09 -14.33
CA LYS A 165 24.33 17.83 -13.52
C LYS A 165 23.42 16.75 -14.12
N ILE A 166 23.25 16.76 -15.44
CA ILE A 166 22.33 15.85 -16.13
C ILE A 166 22.85 14.42 -16.08
N THR A 167 24.15 14.21 -16.30
CA THR A 167 24.78 12.89 -16.18
C THR A 167 24.77 12.39 -14.75
N THR A 168 24.86 13.27 -13.75
CA THR A 168 24.61 12.88 -12.35
C THR A 168 23.21 12.31 -12.20
N ILE A 169 22.17 12.99 -12.69
CA ILE A 169 20.78 12.51 -12.60
C ILE A 169 20.61 11.16 -13.31
N VAL A 170 21.10 11.03 -14.55
CA VAL A 170 21.04 9.77 -15.32
C VAL A 170 21.68 8.61 -14.56
N VAL A 171 22.90 8.81 -14.03
CA VAL A 171 23.61 7.76 -13.30
C VAL A 171 22.91 7.43 -11.99
N THR A 172 22.31 8.41 -11.31
CA THR A 172 21.49 8.15 -10.12
C THR A 172 20.30 7.24 -10.45
N LEU A 173 19.57 7.51 -11.53
CA LEU A 173 18.44 6.66 -11.96
C LEU A 173 18.89 5.23 -12.28
N LEU A 174 20.04 5.06 -12.95
CA LEU A 174 20.60 3.73 -13.21
C LEU A 174 20.93 2.98 -11.91
N ILE A 175 21.57 3.63 -10.94
CA ILE A 175 21.93 3.02 -9.66
C ILE A 175 20.67 2.58 -8.90
N LEU A 176 19.61 3.39 -8.93
CA LEU A 176 18.38 3.11 -8.18
C LEU A 176 17.53 2.01 -8.82
N PHE A 177 17.43 2.00 -10.16
CA PHE A 177 16.36 1.26 -10.83
C PHE A 177 16.83 0.16 -11.77
N LEU A 178 18.06 0.20 -12.29
CA LEU A 178 18.46 -0.76 -13.35
C LEU A 178 18.40 -2.22 -12.88
N VAL A 179 19.07 -2.54 -11.77
CA VAL A 179 19.15 -3.93 -11.27
C VAL A 179 17.79 -4.43 -10.80
N PRO A 180 17.04 -3.68 -9.96
CA PRO A 180 15.69 -4.10 -9.57
C PRO A 180 14.76 -4.29 -10.76
N PHE A 181 14.76 -3.34 -11.71
CA PHE A 181 13.91 -3.40 -12.89
C PHE A 181 14.18 -4.65 -13.73
N VAL A 182 15.46 -4.94 -14.03
CA VAL A 182 15.83 -6.13 -14.81
C VAL A 182 15.42 -7.40 -14.07
N SER A 183 15.65 -7.48 -12.75
CA SER A 183 15.26 -8.67 -12.01
C SER A 183 13.76 -8.89 -11.97
N THR A 184 12.96 -7.84 -11.83
CA THR A 184 11.51 -7.96 -11.83
C THR A 184 11.01 -8.36 -13.21
N PHE A 185 11.51 -7.71 -14.27
CA PHE A 185 11.17 -8.04 -15.65
C PHE A 185 11.42 -9.53 -15.98
N ILE A 186 12.53 -10.08 -15.47
CA ILE A 186 12.86 -11.50 -15.60
C ILE A 186 11.88 -12.41 -14.84
N LYS A 187 11.53 -12.04 -13.61
CA LYS A 187 10.71 -12.88 -12.73
C LYS A 187 9.22 -12.87 -13.07
N THR A 188 8.74 -11.83 -13.75
CA THR A 188 7.31 -11.63 -14.07
C THR A 188 7.00 -11.89 -15.54
N ASP A 189 7.83 -12.68 -16.23
CA ASP A 189 7.71 -13.04 -17.65
C ASP A 189 7.37 -11.84 -18.56
N GLY A 190 8.10 -10.74 -18.37
CA GLY A 190 7.89 -9.51 -19.13
C GLY A 190 6.52 -8.89 -18.88
N PHE A 191 6.13 -8.74 -17.60
CA PHE A 191 4.88 -8.13 -17.16
C PHE A 191 3.63 -8.84 -17.71
N ASN A 192 3.50 -10.16 -17.49
CA ASN A 192 2.16 -10.75 -17.51
C ASN A 192 1.38 -10.12 -16.34
N TYR A 193 0.51 -9.16 -16.67
CA TYR A 193 -0.23 -8.31 -15.72
C TYR A 193 -1.17 -9.10 -14.79
N ASN A 194 -1.42 -10.38 -15.09
CA ASN A 194 -2.23 -11.25 -14.27
C ASN A 194 -1.33 -12.10 -13.40
N ASN A 195 -1.19 -11.73 -12.12
CA ASN A 195 -0.64 -12.62 -11.08
C ASN A 195 -1.51 -13.88 -10.85
N TYR A 196 -2.63 -14.00 -11.56
CA TYR A 196 -3.47 -15.20 -11.63
C TYR A 196 -2.81 -16.25 -12.52
N GLY A 197 -2.14 -17.19 -11.86
CA GLY A 197 -1.59 -18.37 -12.49
C GLY A 197 -2.46 -19.58 -12.25
N THR A 198 -2.40 -20.54 -13.16
CA THR A 198 -2.86 -21.89 -12.88
C THR A 198 -1.67 -22.70 -12.33
N ALA A 199 -1.90 -23.46 -11.28
CA ALA A 199 -0.94 -24.42 -10.76
C ALA A 199 -1.45 -25.84 -11.00
N ARG A 200 -0.54 -26.72 -11.42
CA ARG A 200 -0.71 -28.17 -11.34
C ARG A 200 -0.54 -28.60 -9.89
N ILE A 201 -1.62 -29.03 -9.28
CA ILE A 201 -1.68 -29.50 -7.90
C ILE A 201 -1.78 -31.03 -7.92
N GLU A 202 -0.76 -31.70 -7.38
CA GLU A 202 -0.71 -33.16 -7.25
C GLU A 202 -1.26 -33.59 -5.88
N CYS A 203 -2.35 -34.35 -5.93
CA CYS A 203 -3.06 -34.88 -4.77
C CYS A 203 -2.72 -36.34 -4.52
N LEU A 204 -2.02 -36.62 -3.41
CA LEU A 204 -1.59 -37.98 -3.07
C LEU A 204 -2.61 -38.73 -2.19
N ASN A 205 -3.55 -38.02 -1.57
CA ASN A 205 -4.57 -38.57 -0.68
C ASN A 205 -5.98 -38.23 -1.18
N LYS A 206 -6.96 -39.08 -0.87
CA LYS A 206 -8.37 -38.89 -1.25
C LYS A 206 -9.01 -37.64 -0.65
N GLU A 207 -8.48 -37.12 0.45
CA GLU A 207 -9.05 -35.97 1.14
C GLU A 207 -8.81 -34.63 0.44
N CYS A 208 -7.80 -34.56 -0.44
CA CYS A 208 -7.49 -33.33 -1.18
C CYS A 208 -8.08 -33.32 -2.60
N THR A 209 -8.71 -34.42 -3.03
CA THR A 209 -9.33 -34.47 -4.36
C THR A 209 -10.60 -33.61 -4.36
N PRO A 210 -10.85 -32.83 -5.43
CA PRO A 210 -12.08 -32.05 -5.57
C PRO A 210 -13.30 -32.97 -5.70
N VAL A 211 -14.45 -32.44 -5.27
CA VAL A 211 -15.77 -33.07 -5.42
C VAL A 211 -16.38 -32.70 -6.76
N ILE A 212 -16.25 -31.43 -7.16
CA ILE A 212 -16.80 -30.86 -8.39
C ILE A 212 -15.63 -30.48 -9.29
N TYR A 213 -15.28 -31.36 -10.24
CA TYR A 213 -14.18 -31.12 -11.18
C TYR A 213 -14.49 -31.66 -12.57
N GLU A 214 -14.80 -30.75 -13.49
CA GLU A 214 -15.13 -30.99 -14.87
C GLU A 214 -13.87 -31.02 -15.76
N CYS A 215 -13.87 -31.90 -16.76
CA CYS A 215 -12.72 -32.07 -17.64
C CYS A 215 -13.18 -32.23 -19.09
N ASP A 216 -12.95 -31.19 -19.88
CA ASP A 216 -13.32 -31.20 -21.30
C ASP A 216 -12.20 -31.70 -22.23
N SER A 217 -10.94 -31.60 -21.80
CA SER A 217 -9.78 -31.98 -22.62
C SER A 217 -9.23 -33.38 -22.29
N LEU A 218 -8.60 -34.03 -23.27
CA LEU A 218 -7.90 -35.31 -23.07
C LEU A 218 -6.75 -35.18 -22.06
N LYS A 219 -6.05 -34.03 -22.06
CA LYS A 219 -5.01 -33.69 -21.08
C LYS A 219 -5.58 -33.68 -19.66
N CYS A 220 -6.69 -32.96 -19.43
CA CYS A 220 -7.37 -32.89 -18.13
C CYS A 220 -7.81 -34.28 -17.64
N LYS A 221 -8.41 -35.10 -18.52
CA LYS A 221 -8.83 -36.46 -18.16
C LYS A 221 -7.66 -37.37 -17.77
N ASN A 222 -6.50 -37.21 -18.43
CA ASN A 222 -5.29 -37.96 -18.10
C ASN A 222 -4.66 -37.47 -16.79
N ASP A 223 -4.58 -36.16 -16.59
CA ASP A 223 -4.07 -35.54 -15.36
C ASP A 223 -4.94 -35.95 -14.16
N LYS A 224 -6.28 -35.92 -14.28
CA LYS A 224 -7.22 -36.40 -13.25
C LYS A 224 -7.00 -37.87 -12.88
N ARG A 225 -6.68 -38.75 -13.83
CA ARG A 225 -6.35 -40.17 -13.55
C ARG A 225 -5.07 -40.33 -12.73
N ASN A 226 -4.15 -39.38 -12.85
CA ASN A 226 -2.90 -39.33 -12.10
C ASN A 226 -3.03 -38.48 -10.82
N ASN A 227 -4.25 -38.09 -10.42
CA ASN A 227 -4.55 -37.18 -9.30
C ASN A 227 -3.86 -35.81 -9.42
N ILE A 228 -3.75 -35.30 -10.65
CA ILE A 228 -3.23 -33.97 -10.95
C ILE A 228 -4.41 -33.10 -11.36
N TYR A 229 -4.54 -31.95 -10.72
CA TYR A 229 -5.61 -30.99 -10.95
C TYR A 229 -5.04 -29.62 -11.23
N THR A 230 -5.79 -28.80 -11.94
CA THR A 230 -5.45 -27.40 -12.19
C THR A 230 -6.20 -26.52 -11.21
N GLY A 231 -5.49 -25.76 -10.38
CA GLY A 231 -6.08 -24.81 -9.43
C GLY A 231 -5.63 -23.37 -9.69
N TYR A 232 -6.50 -22.41 -9.38
CA TYR A 232 -6.18 -20.98 -9.50
C TYR A 232 -5.42 -20.51 -8.26
N VAL A 233 -4.15 -20.16 -8.43
CA VAL A 233 -3.30 -19.66 -7.34
C VAL A 233 -2.48 -18.46 -7.79
N ASN A 234 -2.28 -17.53 -6.86
CA ASN A 234 -1.46 -16.36 -7.06
C ASN A 234 -0.09 -16.59 -6.41
N ARG A 235 0.98 -16.59 -7.20
CA ARG A 235 2.33 -16.55 -6.62
C ARG A 235 2.59 -15.14 -6.10
N VAL A 236 2.89 -15.02 -4.82
CA VAL A 236 3.18 -13.72 -4.19
C VAL A 236 4.60 -13.31 -4.57
N SER A 237 4.75 -12.12 -5.17
CA SER A 237 6.06 -11.53 -5.45
C SER A 237 6.72 -11.12 -4.13
N ASP A 238 7.77 -11.83 -3.74
CA ASP A 238 8.63 -11.45 -2.60
C ASP A 238 9.61 -10.32 -3.00
N ASN A 239 9.10 -9.24 -3.61
CA ASN A 239 9.92 -8.10 -3.98
C ASN A 239 10.34 -7.30 -2.73
N ASN A 240 11.53 -7.61 -2.24
CA ASN A 240 12.21 -6.91 -1.15
C ASN A 240 13.37 -6.01 -1.64
N TYR A 241 13.22 -5.39 -2.82
CA TYR A 241 14.14 -4.34 -3.29
C TYR A 241 13.94 -3.03 -2.51
N THR A 242 14.64 -1.97 -2.89
CA THR A 242 14.65 -0.69 -2.17
C THR A 242 13.29 0.01 -2.27
N MET A 243 12.95 0.81 -1.25
CA MET A 243 11.66 1.51 -1.19
C MET A 243 11.38 2.41 -2.43
N PRO A 244 12.36 3.16 -2.97
CA PRO A 244 12.16 3.89 -4.23
C PRO A 244 11.75 3.00 -5.40
N TYR A 245 12.27 1.78 -5.49
CA TYR A 245 11.87 0.87 -6.55
C TYR A 245 10.49 0.27 -6.28
N LYS A 246 10.24 -0.22 -5.06
CA LYS A 246 8.94 -0.81 -4.67
C LYS A 246 7.77 0.13 -4.94
N LEU A 247 7.92 1.43 -4.66
CA LEU A 247 6.86 2.40 -4.91
C LEU A 247 6.55 2.57 -6.40
N ILE A 248 7.57 2.59 -7.26
CA ILE A 248 7.37 2.63 -8.71
C ILE A 248 6.78 1.30 -9.20
N ALA A 249 7.29 0.18 -8.70
CA ALA A 249 6.80 -1.14 -9.05
C ALA A 249 5.34 -1.34 -8.68
N GLY A 250 4.89 -0.91 -7.49
CA GLY A 250 3.48 -1.03 -7.13
C GLY A 250 2.56 -0.16 -8.00
N VAL A 251 2.97 1.07 -8.37
CA VAL A 251 2.17 1.94 -9.24
C VAL A 251 2.11 1.44 -10.69
N PHE A 252 3.23 0.97 -11.24
CA PHE A 252 3.33 0.61 -12.66
C PHE A 252 3.09 -0.88 -12.94
N LEU A 253 3.32 -1.75 -11.96
CA LEU A 253 3.32 -3.22 -12.10
C LEU A 253 2.31 -3.91 -11.17
N GLY A 254 1.56 -3.17 -10.35
CA GLY A 254 0.55 -3.73 -9.45
C GLY A 254 1.13 -4.62 -8.34
N GLU A 255 2.42 -4.48 -8.02
CA GLU A 255 3.02 -5.20 -6.90
C GLU A 255 2.55 -4.66 -5.54
N GLU A 256 2.35 -5.56 -4.58
CA GLU A 256 1.94 -5.19 -3.22
C GLU A 256 3.02 -4.38 -2.50
N PHE A 257 2.63 -3.22 -1.96
CA PHE A 257 3.58 -2.28 -1.36
C PHE A 257 4.11 -2.72 0.01
N ASP A 258 3.32 -3.46 0.78
CA ASP A 258 3.56 -3.66 2.22
C ASP A 258 4.40 -4.91 2.55
N SER A 259 4.65 -5.78 1.56
CA SER A 259 5.41 -7.01 1.77
C SER A 259 6.92 -6.78 1.94
N GLY A 260 7.50 -7.19 3.06
CA GLY A 260 8.97 -7.19 3.23
C GLY A 260 9.64 -5.81 3.35
N ILE A 261 8.90 -4.75 3.73
CA ILE A 261 9.45 -3.40 3.94
C ILE A 261 10.66 -3.43 4.89
N ASN A 262 10.60 -4.19 5.98
CA ASN A 262 11.72 -4.35 6.93
C ASN A 262 13.02 -4.80 6.24
N VAL A 263 12.95 -5.79 5.36
CA VAL A 263 14.10 -6.29 4.61
C VAL A 263 14.63 -5.22 3.65
N SER A 264 13.73 -4.49 2.98
CA SER A 264 14.06 -3.36 2.12
C SER A 264 14.79 -2.25 2.87
N LEU A 265 14.32 -1.87 4.07
CA LEU A 265 14.94 -0.87 4.93
C LEU A 265 16.35 -1.30 5.34
N LEU A 266 16.53 -2.54 5.80
CA LEU A 266 17.84 -3.08 6.18
C LEU A 266 18.84 -3.06 5.01
N LYS A 267 18.41 -3.47 3.82
CA LYS A 267 19.22 -3.41 2.60
C LYS A 267 19.64 -1.98 2.28
N MET A 268 18.73 -1.01 2.38
CA MET A 268 19.03 0.40 2.12
C MET A 268 20.01 0.99 3.12
N VAL A 269 19.92 0.65 4.40
CA VAL A 269 20.91 1.06 5.42
C VAL A 269 22.29 0.51 5.06
N PHE A 270 22.38 -0.79 4.80
CA PHE A 270 23.65 -1.43 4.44
C PHE A 270 24.23 -0.85 3.14
N LEU A 271 23.43 -0.74 2.08
CA LEU A 271 23.85 -0.17 0.81
C LEU A 271 24.27 1.29 0.94
N SER A 272 23.59 2.09 1.78
CA SER A 272 23.99 3.49 2.02
C SER A 272 25.41 3.57 2.60
N ILE A 273 25.76 2.69 3.55
CA ILE A 273 27.12 2.64 4.13
C ILE A 273 28.14 2.26 3.05
N VAL A 274 27.86 1.21 2.28
CA VAL A 274 28.70 0.79 1.15
C VAL A 274 28.84 1.93 0.13
N TYR A 275 27.77 2.65 -0.15
CA TYR A 275 27.73 3.71 -1.15
C TYR A 275 28.53 4.94 -0.72
N ILE A 276 28.55 5.26 0.57
CA ILE A 276 29.44 6.29 1.11
C ILE A 276 30.90 5.88 0.91
N ALA A 277 31.27 4.63 1.19
CA ALA A 277 32.63 4.14 1.03
C ALA A 277 33.07 4.12 -0.45
N VAL A 278 32.24 3.58 -1.34
CA VAL A 278 32.49 3.53 -2.78
C VAL A 278 32.56 4.94 -3.36
N GLY A 279 31.59 5.80 -3.02
CA GLY A 279 31.56 7.20 -3.43
C GLY A 279 32.83 7.95 -3.02
N LEU A 280 33.30 7.74 -1.79
CA LEU A 280 34.55 8.33 -1.31
C LEU A 280 35.77 7.90 -2.16
N ILE A 281 35.90 6.61 -2.44
CA ILE A 281 37.01 6.07 -3.25
C ILE A 281 36.97 6.67 -4.66
N LEU A 282 35.79 6.72 -5.28
CA LEU A 282 35.59 7.28 -6.61
C LEU A 282 35.88 8.79 -6.64
N PHE A 283 35.44 9.53 -5.62
CA PHE A 283 35.64 10.97 -5.50
C PHE A 283 37.12 11.34 -5.37
N ILE A 284 37.89 10.59 -4.57
CA ILE A 284 39.34 10.80 -4.42
C ILE A 284 40.05 10.60 -5.77
N LYS A 285 39.67 9.53 -6.50
CA LYS A 285 40.21 9.20 -7.83
C LYS A 285 39.70 10.10 -8.95
N LYS A 286 38.72 10.97 -8.68
CA LYS A 286 38.13 11.86 -9.69
C LYS A 286 39.15 12.88 -10.17
N LYS A 287 39.27 12.97 -11.50
CA LYS A 287 40.00 14.03 -12.21
C LYS A 287 39.07 15.21 -12.43
N PHE A 288 39.35 16.32 -11.76
CA PHE A 288 38.51 17.51 -11.77
C PHE A 288 38.76 18.44 -12.97
N GLU A 289 39.78 18.19 -13.78
CA GLU A 289 40.05 18.96 -15.01
C GLU A 289 38.98 18.77 -16.10
N ILE A 290 38.15 17.73 -15.98
CA ILE A 290 37.23 17.25 -17.03
C ILE A 290 35.85 17.94 -16.96
N VAL A 291 35.77 19.07 -16.25
CA VAL A 291 34.52 19.74 -15.91
C VAL A 291 33.91 20.45 -17.10
N GLY A 292 32.59 20.30 -17.24
CA GLY A 292 31.82 20.75 -18.39
C GLY A 292 31.67 19.68 -19.49
N THR A 293 32.36 18.54 -19.37
CA THR A 293 32.09 17.35 -20.20
C THR A 293 31.18 16.37 -19.44
N SER A 294 30.62 15.38 -20.14
CA SER A 294 29.68 14.41 -19.57
C SER A 294 30.37 13.42 -18.62
N PHE A 295 31.47 12.80 -19.07
CA PHE A 295 32.22 11.75 -18.39
C PHE A 295 33.73 11.86 -18.65
N ARG A 296 34.54 11.19 -17.81
CA ARG A 296 36.01 11.14 -17.93
C ARG A 296 36.52 10.61 -19.28
N SER A 297 35.80 9.69 -19.91
CA SER A 297 36.21 9.10 -21.19
C SER A 297 35.00 8.79 -22.07
N GLU A 298 35.26 8.64 -23.37
CA GLU A 298 34.22 8.25 -24.32
C GLU A 298 33.67 6.85 -24.05
N ARG A 299 34.51 5.92 -23.59
CA ARG A 299 34.11 4.55 -23.25
C ARG A 299 33.09 4.51 -22.12
N VAL A 300 33.28 5.32 -21.07
CA VAL A 300 32.35 5.39 -19.93
C VAL A 300 31.00 5.95 -20.37
N HIS A 301 30.99 6.95 -21.27
CA HIS A 301 29.73 7.46 -21.82
C HIS A 301 28.96 6.41 -22.59
N ILE A 302 29.65 5.67 -23.46
CA ILE A 302 29.04 4.59 -24.24
C ILE A 302 28.46 3.54 -23.29
N LEU A 303 29.22 3.11 -22.28
CA LEU A 303 28.75 2.16 -21.26
C LEU A 303 27.47 2.64 -20.56
N VAL A 304 27.47 3.86 -20.01
CA VAL A 304 26.30 4.40 -19.30
C VAL A 304 25.09 4.46 -20.22
N ARG A 305 25.27 4.91 -21.45
CA ARG A 305 24.21 4.95 -22.46
C ARG A 305 23.67 3.55 -22.80
N THR A 306 24.54 2.55 -22.92
CA THR A 306 24.13 1.16 -23.16
C THR A 306 23.30 0.62 -21.99
N LEU A 307 23.64 1.00 -20.75
CA LEU A 307 22.84 0.61 -19.59
C LEU A 307 21.47 1.29 -19.56
N THR A 308 21.35 2.56 -19.99
CA THR A 308 20.05 3.25 -20.03
C THR A 308 19.12 2.71 -21.12
N THR A 309 19.63 2.04 -22.15
CA THR A 309 18.79 1.40 -23.16
C THR A 309 18.10 0.13 -22.67
N VAL A 310 18.61 -0.54 -21.62
CA VAL A 310 18.03 -1.82 -21.15
C VAL A 310 16.56 -1.64 -20.71
N PRO A 311 16.21 -0.69 -19.81
CA PRO A 311 14.82 -0.52 -19.42
C PRO A 311 13.90 -0.11 -20.57
N VAL A 312 14.40 0.71 -21.50
CA VAL A 312 13.64 1.16 -22.68
C VAL A 312 13.29 -0.04 -23.58
N VAL A 313 14.24 -0.93 -23.84
CA VAL A 313 14.02 -2.16 -24.64
C VAL A 313 12.99 -3.05 -23.97
N CYS A 314 13.10 -3.28 -22.65
CA CYS A 314 12.16 -4.10 -21.89
C CYS A 314 10.73 -3.53 -21.92
N VAL A 315 10.55 -2.22 -21.69
CA VAL A 315 9.21 -1.59 -21.74
C VAL A 315 8.62 -1.69 -23.14
N LEU A 316 9.42 -1.45 -24.18
CA LEU A 316 8.95 -1.57 -25.57
C LEU A 316 8.54 -3.01 -25.90
N TYR A 317 9.28 -4.02 -25.42
CA TYR A 317 8.90 -5.43 -25.58
C TYR A 317 7.52 -5.73 -24.98
N VAL A 318 7.23 -5.20 -23.78
CA VAL A 318 5.94 -5.41 -23.12
C VAL A 318 4.79 -4.75 -23.87
N ILE A 319 4.98 -3.50 -24.29
CA ILE A 319 3.98 -2.78 -25.09
C ILE A 319 3.62 -3.61 -26.33
N ILE A 320 4.60 -4.21 -26.99
CA ILE A 320 4.39 -5.08 -28.15
C ILE A 320 3.61 -6.34 -27.79
N LYS A 321 4.04 -7.06 -26.74
CA LYS A 321 3.37 -8.28 -26.25
C LYS A 321 1.89 -8.01 -25.96
N ASN A 322 1.59 -6.88 -25.30
CA ASN A 322 0.22 -6.50 -24.94
C ASN A 322 -0.64 -6.06 -26.12
N LEU A 323 -0.05 -5.52 -27.19
CA LEU A 323 -0.79 -5.14 -28.40
C LEU A 323 -1.23 -6.34 -29.24
N GLY A 324 -0.88 -7.58 -28.85
CA GLY A 324 -1.26 -8.80 -29.56
C GLY A 324 -0.61 -8.93 -30.95
N VAL A 325 0.33 -8.04 -31.27
CA VAL A 325 1.08 -8.10 -32.53
C VAL A 325 2.17 -9.16 -32.36
N SER A 326 2.23 -10.11 -33.28
CA SER A 326 3.25 -11.16 -33.20
C SER A 326 4.64 -10.52 -33.07
N SER A 327 5.42 -10.98 -32.09
CA SER A 327 6.81 -10.51 -31.85
C SER A 327 7.76 -10.76 -33.03
N HIS A 328 7.28 -11.48 -34.05
CA HIS A 328 7.97 -11.80 -35.30
C HIS A 328 7.52 -10.93 -36.48
N ASP A 329 6.57 -10.01 -36.31
CA ASP A 329 6.17 -9.10 -37.39
C ASP A 329 7.26 -8.06 -37.66
N SER A 330 7.68 -7.99 -38.92
CA SER A 330 8.73 -7.10 -39.42
C SER A 330 8.45 -5.64 -39.08
N PHE A 331 7.17 -5.23 -39.11
CA PHE A 331 6.76 -3.85 -38.82
C PHE A 331 7.05 -3.47 -37.37
N THR A 332 6.77 -4.37 -36.44
CA THR A 332 6.97 -4.21 -35.00
C THR A 332 8.45 -4.04 -34.64
N ILE A 333 9.31 -4.84 -35.27
CA ILE A 333 10.76 -4.76 -35.10
C ILE A 333 11.29 -3.42 -35.61
N ILE A 334 10.80 -2.95 -36.77
CA ILE A 334 11.19 -1.65 -37.34
C ILE A 334 10.76 -0.50 -36.41
N LEU A 335 9.53 -0.52 -35.91
CA LEU A 335 9.01 0.49 -34.98
C LEU A 335 9.85 0.56 -33.71
N LEU A 336 10.20 -0.60 -33.12
CA LEU A 336 11.03 -0.69 -31.92
C LEU A 336 12.43 -0.11 -32.16
N LEU A 337 13.05 -0.41 -33.30
CA LEU A 337 14.34 0.18 -33.68
C LEU A 337 14.24 1.71 -33.80
N VAL A 338 13.20 2.24 -34.46
CA VAL A 338 12.99 3.69 -34.62
C VAL A 338 12.86 4.40 -33.27
N LEU A 339 12.06 3.84 -32.35
CA LEU A 339 11.88 4.41 -31.02
C LEU A 339 13.18 4.41 -30.22
N ILE A 340 13.95 3.32 -30.24
CA ILE A 340 15.23 3.26 -29.52
C ILE A 340 16.27 4.20 -30.14
N PHE A 341 16.34 4.29 -31.48
CA PHE A 341 17.22 5.25 -32.14
C PHE A 341 16.88 6.69 -31.77
N THR A 342 15.59 7.02 -31.74
CA THR A 342 15.10 8.35 -31.36
C THR A 342 15.51 8.68 -29.91
N TYR A 343 15.30 7.74 -28.99
CA TYR A 343 15.74 7.86 -27.60
C TYR A 343 17.26 8.08 -27.48
N LEU A 344 18.07 7.29 -28.20
CA LEU A 344 19.53 7.39 -28.18
C LEU A 344 20.05 8.74 -28.69
N ILE A 345 19.43 9.28 -29.73
CA ILE A 345 19.74 10.62 -30.25
C ILE A 345 19.41 11.68 -29.22
N ILE A 346 18.22 11.63 -28.62
CA ILE A 346 17.78 12.56 -27.57
C ILE A 346 18.76 12.51 -26.39
N TYR A 347 19.14 11.30 -25.94
CA TYR A 347 20.10 11.11 -24.85
C TYR A 347 21.45 11.79 -25.15
N ASP A 348 22.02 11.58 -26.34
CA ASP A 348 23.31 12.16 -26.72
C ASP A 348 23.23 13.69 -26.88
N LEU A 349 22.11 14.21 -27.39
CA LEU A 349 21.86 15.66 -27.46
C LEU A 349 21.79 16.29 -26.07
N ILE A 350 21.07 15.67 -25.14
CA ILE A 350 20.91 16.16 -23.77
C ILE A 350 22.25 16.10 -23.01
N THR A 351 22.98 14.99 -23.11
CA THR A 351 24.16 14.73 -22.27
C THR A 351 25.45 15.29 -22.84
N ARG A 352 25.62 15.33 -24.17
CA ARG A 352 26.85 15.75 -24.87
C ARG A 352 26.67 16.93 -25.83
N LYS A 353 25.43 17.30 -26.16
CA LYS A 353 25.11 18.30 -27.19
C LYS A 353 25.65 17.94 -28.59
N ARG A 354 25.97 16.66 -28.82
CA ARG A 354 26.48 16.12 -30.08
C ARG A 354 26.06 14.67 -30.21
N VAL A 355 25.66 14.27 -31.42
CA VAL A 355 25.28 12.89 -31.73
C VAL A 355 26.54 12.05 -31.92
N THR A 356 26.62 10.89 -31.27
CA THR A 356 27.73 9.95 -31.51
C THR A 356 27.56 9.21 -32.84
N ASN A 357 28.65 8.62 -33.32
CA ASN A 357 28.66 7.93 -34.60
C ASN A 357 27.65 6.75 -34.63
N PHE A 358 26.87 6.66 -35.71
CA PHE A 358 25.76 5.72 -35.88
C PHE A 358 26.17 4.25 -35.68
N PHE A 359 27.35 3.85 -36.18
CA PHE A 359 27.89 2.49 -36.00
C PHE A 359 28.08 2.10 -34.52
N LYS A 360 28.49 3.05 -33.68
CA LYS A 360 28.63 2.79 -32.23
C LYS A 360 27.27 2.63 -31.56
N MET A 361 26.20 3.25 -32.10
CA MET A 361 24.83 3.06 -31.61
C MET A 361 24.31 1.67 -31.95
N VAL A 362 24.50 1.21 -33.19
CA VAL A 362 24.10 -0.13 -33.65
C VAL A 362 24.76 -1.21 -32.81
N ILE A 363 26.06 -1.12 -32.54
CA ILE A 363 26.77 -2.11 -31.71
C ILE A 363 26.19 -2.18 -30.28
N CYS A 364 25.86 -1.04 -29.68
CA CYS A 364 25.24 -1.01 -28.35
C CYS A 364 23.88 -1.73 -28.36
N LEU A 365 23.07 -1.48 -29.40
CA LEU A 365 21.76 -2.10 -29.57
C LEU A 365 21.87 -3.61 -29.74
N VAL A 366 22.81 -4.09 -30.55
CA VAL A 366 23.06 -5.52 -30.74
C VAL A 366 23.45 -6.17 -29.41
N ILE A 367 24.36 -5.57 -28.64
CA ILE A 367 24.79 -6.10 -27.34
C ILE A 367 23.62 -6.18 -26.36
N VAL A 368 22.83 -5.10 -26.23
CA VAL A 368 21.70 -5.04 -25.30
C VAL A 368 20.61 -6.03 -25.69
N SER A 369 20.24 -6.06 -26.97
CA SER A 369 19.19 -6.96 -27.47
C SER A 369 19.62 -8.41 -27.31
N SER A 370 20.88 -8.75 -27.63
CA SER A 370 21.42 -10.09 -27.42
C SER A 370 21.41 -10.48 -25.94
N ALA A 371 21.81 -9.57 -25.04
CA ALA A 371 21.78 -9.83 -23.60
C ALA A 371 20.35 -10.05 -23.08
N VAL A 372 19.39 -9.24 -23.52
CA VAL A 372 17.97 -9.39 -23.14
C VAL A 372 17.39 -10.69 -23.67
N CYS A 373 17.66 -11.07 -24.93
CA CYS A 373 17.20 -12.34 -25.51
C CYS A 373 17.82 -13.56 -24.83
N ILE A 374 19.13 -13.52 -24.53
CA ILE A 374 19.82 -14.62 -23.82
C ILE A 374 19.23 -14.77 -22.43
N VAL A 375 19.06 -13.66 -21.69
CA VAL A 375 18.43 -13.67 -20.38
C VAL A 375 17.01 -14.23 -20.48
N GLY A 376 16.18 -13.74 -21.40
CA GLY A 376 14.83 -14.27 -21.64
C GLY A 376 14.83 -15.78 -21.87
N ALA A 377 15.70 -16.30 -22.74
CA ALA A 377 15.79 -17.73 -23.05
C ALA A 377 16.34 -18.60 -21.90
N PHE A 378 17.08 -18.02 -20.93
CA PHE A 378 17.55 -18.76 -19.74
C PHE A 378 16.52 -18.78 -18.60
N PHE A 379 15.54 -17.88 -18.63
CA PHE A 379 14.48 -17.79 -17.63
C PHE A 379 13.11 -18.26 -18.14
N ASP A 380 13.04 -18.65 -19.42
CA ASP A 380 11.90 -19.36 -19.99
C ASP A 380 11.94 -20.81 -19.48
N ASP A 381 11.25 -21.10 -18.38
CA ASP A 381 10.87 -22.47 -18.01
C ASP A 381 9.84 -22.52 -16.86
N LYS A 382 8.58 -22.67 -17.28
CA LYS A 382 7.46 -23.51 -16.77
C LYS A 382 6.13 -22.77 -16.83
N GLU A 383 5.37 -23.01 -17.88
CA GLU A 383 4.01 -22.49 -18.11
C GLU A 383 3.00 -22.84 -16.97
N GLU A 384 3.31 -23.80 -16.10
CA GLU A 384 2.42 -24.21 -15.00
C GLU A 384 3.24 -24.48 -13.72
N PHE A 385 2.85 -23.87 -12.58
CA PHE A 385 3.49 -24.13 -11.28
C PHE A 385 3.19 -25.55 -10.79
N GLU A 386 4.15 -26.28 -10.23
CA GLU A 386 3.93 -27.64 -9.72
C GLU A 386 3.94 -27.67 -8.18
N ILE A 387 2.76 -27.91 -7.60
CA ILE A 387 2.54 -27.97 -6.14
C ILE A 387 2.15 -29.39 -5.76
N LYS A 388 2.92 -30.04 -4.90
CA LYS A 388 2.52 -31.31 -4.27
C LYS A 388 1.89 -31.00 -2.93
N VAL A 389 0.67 -31.48 -2.67
CA VAL A 389 -0.05 -31.16 -1.41
C VAL A 389 0.74 -31.60 -0.17
N ASN A 390 1.51 -32.69 -0.26
CA ASN A 390 2.38 -33.13 0.83
C ASN A 390 3.50 -32.13 1.18
N ASP A 391 3.94 -31.32 0.22
CA ASP A 391 4.94 -30.27 0.43
C ASP A 391 4.36 -29.06 1.18
N ILE A 392 3.04 -28.93 1.25
CA ILE A 392 2.33 -27.91 2.05
C ILE A 392 2.43 -28.29 3.53
N LYS A 393 3.31 -27.62 4.27
CA LYS A 393 3.51 -27.87 5.71
C LYS A 393 2.53 -27.12 6.59
N GLU A 394 2.05 -25.98 6.11
CA GLU A 394 1.27 -25.01 6.87
C GLU A 394 0.46 -24.17 5.89
N ILE A 395 -0.76 -23.82 6.30
CA ILE A 395 -1.56 -22.78 5.65
C ILE A 395 -1.81 -21.67 6.65
N THR A 396 -1.87 -20.44 6.15
CA THR A 396 -2.11 -19.22 6.91
C THR A 396 -3.36 -18.55 6.37
N PHE A 397 -4.35 -18.33 7.22
CA PHE A 397 -5.49 -17.48 6.91
C PHE A 397 -5.04 -16.02 6.96
N VAL A 398 -5.42 -15.24 5.96
CA VAL A 398 -5.06 -13.81 5.86
C VAL A 398 -6.31 -12.96 5.73
N ASP A 399 -6.23 -11.72 6.19
CA ASP A 399 -7.29 -10.73 5.98
C ASP A 399 -7.22 -10.11 4.58
N ASN A 400 -8.16 -9.21 4.28
CA ASN A 400 -8.21 -8.48 3.01
C ASN A 400 -6.95 -7.63 2.72
N ASN A 401 -6.17 -7.30 3.75
CA ASN A 401 -4.92 -6.56 3.64
C ASN A 401 -3.68 -7.49 3.62
N ASN A 402 -3.86 -8.79 3.39
CA ASN A 402 -2.81 -9.82 3.38
C ASN A 402 -2.05 -9.99 4.70
N ILE A 403 -2.63 -9.55 5.81
CA ILE A 403 -2.02 -9.76 7.12
C ILE A 403 -2.42 -11.13 7.64
N ASN A 404 -1.45 -11.85 8.18
CA ASN A 404 -1.66 -13.18 8.76
C ASN A 404 -2.60 -13.08 9.97
N ILE A 405 -3.76 -13.75 9.91
CA ILE A 405 -4.71 -13.87 11.02
C ILE A 405 -4.30 -15.02 11.92
N ALA A 406 -4.17 -16.22 11.35
CA ALA A 406 -3.81 -17.43 12.09
C ALA A 406 -3.29 -18.49 11.13
N SER A 407 -2.49 -19.43 11.63
CA SER A 407 -1.91 -20.51 10.82
C SER A 407 -2.17 -21.88 11.42
N THR A 408 -2.34 -22.88 10.57
CA THR A 408 -2.55 -24.28 11.00
C THR A 408 -1.62 -25.23 10.25
N LYS A 409 -1.18 -26.26 10.98
CA LYS A 409 -0.41 -27.39 10.43
C LYS A 409 -1.28 -28.67 10.37
N ASN A 410 -2.57 -28.56 10.68
CA ASN A 410 -3.50 -29.67 10.64
C ASN A 410 -3.67 -30.16 9.20
N LYS A 411 -3.21 -31.38 8.92
CA LYS A 411 -3.20 -31.95 7.58
C LYS A 411 -4.61 -32.16 7.01
N ASP A 412 -5.59 -32.45 7.86
CA ASP A 412 -6.97 -32.63 7.39
C ASP A 412 -7.55 -31.31 6.90
N VAL A 413 -7.28 -30.21 7.61
CA VAL A 413 -7.72 -28.86 7.21
C VAL A 413 -7.01 -28.44 5.93
N ILE A 414 -5.70 -28.70 5.82
CA ILE A 414 -4.92 -28.41 4.62
C ILE A 414 -5.47 -29.18 3.41
N ASN A 415 -5.68 -30.49 3.54
CA ASN A 415 -6.21 -31.32 2.46
C ASN A 415 -7.60 -30.83 2.04
N TYR A 416 -8.47 -30.54 3.01
CA TYR A 416 -9.83 -30.07 2.75
C TYR A 416 -9.87 -28.71 2.07
N ALA A 417 -9.04 -27.77 2.52
CA ALA A 417 -8.91 -26.45 1.88
C ALA A 417 -8.39 -26.56 0.44
N VAL A 418 -7.46 -27.49 0.16
CA VAL A 418 -7.00 -27.76 -1.21
C VAL A 418 -8.11 -28.41 -2.05
N SER A 419 -8.91 -29.31 -1.48
CA SER A 419 -10.06 -29.89 -2.18
C SER A 419 -11.05 -28.81 -2.61
N LEU A 420 -11.36 -27.86 -1.72
CA LEU A 420 -12.23 -26.71 -2.02
C LEU A 420 -11.62 -25.73 -3.04
N LEU A 421 -10.31 -25.52 -2.99
CA LEU A 421 -9.58 -24.73 -3.99
C LEU A 421 -9.69 -25.32 -5.40
N LEU A 422 -9.74 -26.65 -5.48
CA LEU A 422 -9.77 -27.38 -6.74
C LEU A 422 -11.18 -27.61 -7.28
N ASP A 423 -12.22 -27.26 -6.54
CA ASP A 423 -13.58 -27.34 -7.04
C ASP A 423 -13.83 -26.22 -8.05
N ASP A 424 -14.43 -26.56 -9.20
CA ASP A 424 -14.72 -25.58 -10.26
C ASP A 424 -15.79 -24.56 -9.83
N ASP A 425 -16.71 -24.98 -8.96
CA ASP A 425 -17.78 -24.16 -8.39
C ASP A 425 -17.93 -24.40 -6.88
N PRO A 426 -18.44 -23.41 -6.12
CA PRO A 426 -18.81 -23.62 -4.73
C PRO A 426 -19.82 -24.77 -4.60
N ARG A 427 -19.65 -25.61 -3.57
CA ARG A 427 -20.49 -26.80 -3.33
C ARG A 427 -21.96 -26.49 -2.97
N GLY A 428 -22.31 -25.22 -2.87
CA GLY A 428 -23.63 -24.74 -2.48
C GLY A 428 -23.61 -23.23 -2.24
N ASN A 429 -24.58 -22.73 -1.47
CA ASN A 429 -24.65 -21.32 -1.11
C ASN A 429 -23.41 -20.93 -0.30
N VAL A 430 -22.70 -19.90 -0.77
CA VAL A 430 -21.50 -19.37 -0.13
C VAL A 430 -21.91 -18.75 1.20
N TYR A 431 -21.43 -19.34 2.30
CA TYR A 431 -21.62 -18.84 3.65
C TYR A 431 -20.43 -17.97 4.08
N ASN A 432 -19.22 -18.34 3.68
CA ASN A 432 -18.01 -17.59 4.02
C ASN A 432 -16.93 -17.70 2.93
N ILE A 433 -15.92 -16.83 2.99
CA ILE A 433 -14.78 -16.79 2.06
C ILE A 433 -13.50 -16.76 2.88
N TYR A 434 -12.59 -17.70 2.62
CA TYR A 434 -11.26 -17.67 3.22
C TYR A 434 -10.20 -17.27 2.21
N HIS A 435 -9.36 -16.32 2.60
CA HIS A 435 -8.11 -16.03 1.90
C HIS A 435 -6.97 -16.79 2.59
N ILE A 436 -6.28 -17.62 1.82
CA ILE A 436 -5.27 -18.53 2.34
C ILE A 436 -3.93 -18.27 1.65
N LYS A 437 -2.86 -18.33 2.42
CA LYS A 437 -1.47 -18.24 2.00
C LYS A 437 -0.71 -19.47 2.44
N THR A 438 0.20 -19.96 1.61
CA THR A 438 1.08 -21.08 1.95
C THR A 438 2.45 -20.94 1.29
N LYS A 439 3.46 -21.61 1.84
CA LYS A 439 4.83 -21.61 1.32
C LYS A 439 5.22 -23.01 0.85
N VAL A 440 5.57 -23.14 -0.43
CA VAL A 440 5.97 -24.40 -1.07
C VAL A 440 7.30 -24.21 -1.78
N LYS A 441 8.30 -25.03 -1.46
CA LYS A 441 9.65 -25.03 -2.08
C LYS A 441 10.36 -23.66 -2.12
N GLY A 442 10.03 -22.75 -1.20
CA GLY A 442 10.62 -21.42 -1.10
C GLY A 442 9.74 -20.30 -1.64
N ASP A 443 8.73 -20.64 -2.45
CA ASP A 443 7.76 -19.71 -3.02
C ASP A 443 6.49 -19.63 -2.18
N THR A 444 5.89 -18.45 -2.18
CA THR A 444 4.66 -18.15 -1.45
C THR A 444 3.50 -18.12 -2.44
N TYR A 445 2.43 -18.86 -2.15
CA TYR A 445 1.21 -18.92 -2.95
C TYR A 445 0.03 -18.43 -2.12
N LYS A 446 -0.86 -17.67 -2.74
CA LYS A 446 -2.13 -17.19 -2.18
C LYS A 446 -3.28 -17.72 -3.03
N PHE A 447 -4.36 -18.13 -2.39
CA PHE A 447 -5.59 -18.53 -3.05
C PHE A 447 -6.80 -18.21 -2.17
N THR A 448 -7.98 -18.25 -2.77
CA THR A 448 -9.25 -18.01 -2.10
C THR A 448 -10.10 -19.26 -2.20
N ILE A 449 -10.79 -19.62 -1.13
CA ILE A 449 -11.78 -20.69 -1.14
C ILE A 449 -13.13 -20.16 -0.67
N TYR A 450 -14.19 -20.63 -1.34
CA TYR A 450 -15.58 -20.33 -1.01
C TYR A 450 -16.15 -21.52 -0.25
N VAL A 451 -16.73 -21.27 0.92
CA VAL A 451 -17.17 -22.33 1.82
C VAL A 451 -18.66 -22.20 2.12
N THR A 452 -19.35 -23.35 2.11
CA THR A 452 -20.72 -23.46 2.64
C THR A 452 -20.71 -23.45 4.17
N GLU A 453 -21.88 -23.40 4.80
CA GLU A 453 -21.99 -23.45 6.27
C GLU A 453 -21.41 -24.77 6.84
N ASP A 454 -21.63 -25.89 6.16
CA ASP A 454 -21.07 -27.19 6.56
C ASP A 454 -19.55 -27.22 6.43
N ASP A 455 -19.00 -26.68 5.33
CA ASP A 455 -17.56 -26.55 5.12
C ASP A 455 -16.92 -25.67 6.20
N TYR A 456 -17.57 -24.55 6.52
CA TYR A 456 -17.16 -23.63 7.58
C TYR A 456 -17.10 -24.35 8.92
N ASN A 457 -18.19 -25.01 9.32
CA ASN A 457 -18.28 -25.74 10.57
C ASN A 457 -17.24 -26.86 10.67
N TYR A 458 -16.99 -27.58 9.57
CA TYR A 458 -15.94 -28.61 9.52
C TYR A 458 -14.55 -28.03 9.77
N ILE A 459 -14.18 -26.94 9.08
CA ILE A 459 -12.89 -26.28 9.24
C ILE A 459 -12.76 -25.70 10.65
N ASN A 460 -13.74 -24.91 11.09
CA ASN A 460 -13.71 -24.18 12.35
C ASN A 460 -13.60 -25.13 13.56
N ASN A 461 -14.39 -26.22 13.58
CA ASN A 461 -14.33 -27.21 14.65
C ASN A 461 -12.94 -27.86 14.82
N LYS A 462 -12.16 -27.96 13.75
CA LYS A 462 -10.76 -28.44 13.83
C LYS A 462 -9.79 -27.34 14.26
N LEU A 463 -10.02 -26.10 13.83
CA LEU A 463 -9.17 -24.95 14.17
C LEU A 463 -9.29 -24.55 15.64
N VAL A 464 -10.49 -24.54 16.23
CA VAL A 464 -10.69 -24.20 17.65
C VAL A 464 -10.00 -25.16 18.61
N ASN A 465 -9.61 -26.35 18.13
CA ASN A 465 -8.86 -27.35 18.89
C ASN A 465 -7.36 -27.40 18.51
N ASP A 466 -6.92 -26.64 17.51
CA ASP A 466 -5.54 -26.58 17.07
C ASP A 466 -4.76 -25.54 17.89
N LYS A 467 -3.82 -26.02 18.71
CA LYS A 467 -2.98 -25.15 19.56
C LYS A 467 -2.16 -24.14 18.75
N GLY A 468 -1.64 -24.53 17.59
CA GLY A 468 -0.84 -23.62 16.76
C GLY A 468 -1.70 -22.52 16.14
N TYR A 469 -2.93 -22.86 15.77
CA TYR A 469 -3.92 -21.89 15.32
C TYR A 469 -4.25 -20.88 16.43
N LEU A 470 -4.61 -21.36 17.63
CA LEU A 470 -4.95 -20.50 18.76
C LEU A 470 -3.81 -19.57 19.17
N GLU A 471 -2.57 -20.07 19.23
CA GLU A 471 -1.38 -19.27 19.54
C GLU A 471 -1.21 -18.11 18.54
N THR A 472 -1.27 -18.41 17.24
CA THR A 472 -1.14 -17.36 16.20
C THR A 472 -2.33 -16.40 16.16
N LEU A 473 -3.54 -16.87 16.50
CA LEU A 473 -4.74 -16.03 16.58
C LEU A 473 -4.67 -15.06 17.77
N GLU A 474 -4.12 -15.49 18.92
CA GLU A 474 -3.90 -14.63 20.08
C GLU A 474 -2.92 -13.51 19.74
N ASP A 475 -1.81 -13.81 19.05
CA ASP A 475 -0.85 -12.80 18.57
C ASP A 475 -1.54 -11.76 17.66
N TYR A 476 -2.41 -12.21 16.76
CA TYR A 476 -3.18 -11.33 15.89
C TYR A 476 -4.12 -10.40 16.67
N LYS A 477 -4.75 -10.91 17.72
CA LYS A 477 -5.69 -10.18 18.59
C LYS A 477 -5.01 -9.26 19.61
N ASP A 478 -3.77 -9.53 19.99
CA ASP A 478 -3.02 -8.66 20.91
C ASP A 478 -2.50 -7.38 20.23
N SER A 479 -2.75 -7.24 18.93
CA SER A 479 -2.43 -6.03 18.18
C SER A 479 -3.12 -4.80 18.76
N ARG A 480 -2.38 -3.69 18.79
CA ARG A 480 -2.85 -2.43 19.37
C ARG A 480 -3.94 -1.79 18.50
N ILE A 481 -5.16 -1.85 19.00
CA ILE A 481 -6.30 -1.09 18.45
C ILE A 481 -6.11 0.38 18.81
N PHE A 482 -6.21 1.25 17.81
CA PHE A 482 -6.03 2.70 17.98
C PHE A 482 -7.29 3.51 17.65
N GLY A 483 -8.24 2.93 16.92
CA GLY A 483 -9.54 3.53 16.63
C GLY A 483 -10.66 2.50 16.51
N ILE A 484 -11.90 2.98 16.64
CA ILE A 484 -13.12 2.19 16.53
C ILE A 484 -14.10 2.90 15.59
N GLY A 485 -14.64 2.16 14.63
CA GLY A 485 -15.71 2.57 13.74
C GLY A 485 -17.04 2.00 14.21
N TYR A 486 -17.96 2.91 14.47
CA TYR A 486 -19.37 2.64 14.64
C TYR A 486 -20.11 3.06 13.37
N ASP A 487 -21.40 2.76 13.30
CA ASP A 487 -22.20 3.06 12.11
C ASP A 487 -22.42 4.58 11.90
N ASN A 488 -22.28 5.39 12.96
CA ASN A 488 -22.30 6.85 12.92
C ASN A 488 -20.91 7.48 12.70
N GLY A 489 -19.87 6.68 12.41
CA GLY A 489 -18.52 7.16 12.12
C GLY A 489 -17.43 6.58 13.04
N TYR A 490 -16.23 7.16 12.97
CA TYR A 490 -15.04 6.64 13.64
C TYR A 490 -14.66 7.49 14.86
N THR A 491 -14.12 6.85 15.91
CA THR A 491 -13.64 7.51 17.13
C THR A 491 -12.29 6.95 17.57
N GLY A 492 -11.52 7.78 18.28
CA GLY A 492 -10.30 7.34 18.93
C GLY A 492 -10.59 6.54 20.20
N VAL A 493 -9.77 5.54 20.51
CA VAL A 493 -9.89 4.67 21.71
C VAL A 493 -9.95 5.45 23.05
N LYS A 494 -9.49 6.71 23.06
CA LYS A 494 -9.49 7.57 24.26
C LYS A 494 -10.81 8.30 24.51
N GLU A 495 -11.70 8.39 23.52
CA GLU A 495 -12.90 9.22 23.60
C GLU A 495 -14.02 8.56 24.41
N ASN A 496 -14.20 7.24 24.29
CA ASN A 496 -15.16 6.47 25.08
C ASN A 496 -14.52 5.19 25.62
N LYS A 497 -13.69 5.33 26.67
CA LYS A 497 -12.85 4.23 27.20
C LYS A 497 -13.66 3.02 27.65
N GLU A 498 -14.82 3.23 28.26
CA GLU A 498 -15.63 2.14 28.82
C GLU A 498 -16.21 1.27 27.70
N LEU A 499 -16.97 1.88 26.79
CA LEU A 499 -17.51 1.17 25.63
C LEU A 499 -16.40 0.56 24.77
N THR A 500 -15.32 1.30 24.55
CA THR A 500 -14.15 0.80 23.81
C THR A 500 -13.56 -0.44 24.45
N ASN A 501 -13.39 -0.47 25.77
CA ASN A 501 -12.87 -1.65 26.46
C ASN A 501 -13.82 -2.84 26.33
N MET A 502 -15.13 -2.63 26.36
CA MET A 502 -16.11 -3.71 26.14
C MET A 502 -15.98 -4.29 24.73
N VAL A 503 -15.92 -3.45 23.69
CA VAL A 503 -15.73 -3.87 22.30
C VAL A 503 -14.41 -4.64 22.12
N ILE A 504 -13.31 -4.14 22.70
CA ILE A 504 -12.00 -4.79 22.62
C ILE A 504 -12.02 -6.16 23.33
N ASN A 505 -12.68 -6.25 24.49
CA ASN A 505 -12.79 -7.52 25.21
C ASN A 505 -13.61 -8.54 24.42
N GLU A 506 -14.70 -8.12 23.77
CA GLU A 506 -15.50 -8.97 22.88
C GLU A 506 -14.65 -9.52 21.75
N TYR A 507 -13.89 -8.66 21.06
CA TYR A 507 -12.96 -9.07 20.00
C TYR A 507 -11.91 -10.06 20.48
N LYS A 508 -11.29 -9.80 21.64
CA LYS A 508 -10.24 -10.69 22.17
C LYS A 508 -10.82 -12.08 22.51
N ASN A 509 -12.05 -12.15 23.01
CA ASN A 509 -12.69 -13.40 23.40
C ASN A 509 -13.36 -14.15 22.22
N ASN A 510 -13.67 -13.47 21.12
CA ASN A 510 -14.37 -14.06 19.98
C ASN A 510 -13.52 -15.12 19.27
N GLN A 511 -13.89 -16.40 19.31
CA GLN A 511 -13.15 -17.49 18.67
C GLN A 511 -13.39 -17.58 17.15
N ASP A 512 -14.41 -16.89 16.64
CA ASP A 512 -14.93 -16.99 15.27
C ASP A 512 -14.43 -15.88 14.33
N VAL A 513 -13.20 -15.39 14.54
CA VAL A 513 -12.63 -14.22 13.84
C VAL A 513 -12.53 -14.40 12.32
N LEU A 514 -12.60 -15.63 11.82
CA LEU A 514 -12.55 -15.91 10.38
C LEU A 514 -13.92 -15.83 9.69
N LYS A 515 -15.01 -15.64 10.44
CA LYS A 515 -16.35 -15.50 9.86
C LYS A 515 -16.49 -14.14 9.19
N ASN A 516 -16.84 -14.12 7.90
CA ASN A 516 -17.27 -12.88 7.25
C ASN A 516 -18.56 -12.39 7.92
N VAL A 517 -18.53 -11.12 8.30
CA VAL A 517 -19.68 -10.46 8.93
C VAL A 517 -20.65 -10.02 7.84
N ASP A 518 -21.93 -10.34 8.00
CA ASP A 518 -22.98 -9.85 7.09
C ASP A 518 -23.13 -8.33 7.29
N TYR A 519 -22.95 -7.57 6.21
CA TYR A 519 -23.03 -6.12 6.21
C TYR A 519 -24.46 -5.58 6.38
N ASN A 520 -25.48 -6.44 6.28
CA ASN A 520 -26.89 -6.06 6.43
C ASN A 520 -27.25 -5.64 7.88
N ASP A 521 -26.54 -6.14 8.91
CA ASP A 521 -26.68 -5.72 10.31
C ASP A 521 -25.82 -4.48 10.64
N GLY A 522 -25.80 -3.51 9.73
CA GLY A 522 -24.81 -2.42 9.69
C GLY A 522 -24.59 -1.67 11.01
N SER A 523 -25.65 -1.45 11.80
CA SER A 523 -25.57 -0.66 13.03
C SER A 523 -24.92 -1.37 14.23
N LEU A 524 -24.76 -2.70 14.19
CA LEU A 524 -24.10 -3.50 15.24
C LEU A 524 -22.76 -4.11 14.78
N ASN A 525 -22.38 -3.85 13.54
CA ASN A 525 -21.07 -4.22 13.01
C ASN A 525 -20.04 -3.16 13.40
N ILE A 526 -19.14 -3.51 14.31
CA ILE A 526 -18.13 -2.59 14.85
C ILE A 526 -16.79 -2.84 14.16
N SER A 527 -16.21 -1.79 13.58
CA SER A 527 -14.89 -1.85 12.95
C SER A 527 -13.79 -1.48 13.94
N LEU A 528 -12.80 -2.35 14.10
CA LEU A 528 -11.61 -2.12 14.91
C LEU A 528 -10.44 -1.77 14.02
N TYR A 529 -9.80 -0.62 14.28
CA TYR A 529 -8.66 -0.14 13.51
C TYR A 529 -7.36 -0.44 14.21
N ILE A 530 -6.50 -1.16 13.51
CA ILE A 530 -5.21 -1.64 13.98
C ILE A 530 -4.14 -1.18 13.02
N TYR A 531 -3.05 -0.62 13.55
CA TYR A 531 -1.88 -0.29 12.78
C TYR A 531 -0.80 -1.34 12.97
N ASP A 532 -0.50 -2.09 11.91
CA ASP A 532 0.52 -3.13 11.94
C ASP A 532 1.14 -3.38 10.56
N ASN A 533 2.40 -3.81 10.56
CA ASN A 533 3.20 -4.05 9.36
C ASN A 533 3.07 -2.93 8.29
N TYR A 534 3.11 -1.67 8.72
CA TYR A 534 3.01 -0.48 7.88
C TYR A 534 1.65 -0.22 7.21
N ALA A 535 0.63 -1.01 7.52
CA ALA A 535 -0.73 -0.87 7.03
C ALA A 535 -1.71 -0.55 8.18
N VAL A 536 -2.79 0.16 7.84
CA VAL A 536 -3.96 0.29 8.72
C VAL A 536 -4.95 -0.78 8.27
N ARG A 537 -5.24 -1.74 9.14
CA ARG A 537 -6.27 -2.76 8.89
C ARG A 537 -7.52 -2.47 9.72
N ASN A 538 -8.67 -2.83 9.16
CA ASN A 538 -9.95 -2.84 9.87
C ASN A 538 -10.40 -4.29 10.07
N VAL A 539 -10.78 -4.63 11.29
CA VAL A 539 -11.41 -5.90 11.64
C VAL A 539 -12.85 -5.61 12.03
N VAL A 540 -13.81 -6.26 11.37
CA VAL A 540 -15.22 -6.09 11.72
C VAL A 540 -15.62 -7.18 12.69
N ILE A 541 -16.25 -6.79 13.79
CA ILE A 541 -16.91 -7.72 14.71
C ILE A 541 -18.39 -7.44 14.75
N ASN A 542 -19.19 -8.50 14.75
CA ASN A 542 -20.61 -8.42 15.06
C ASN A 542 -20.78 -8.63 16.58
N VAL A 543 -21.54 -7.76 17.23
CA VAL A 543 -21.73 -7.75 18.69
C VAL A 543 -23.12 -8.18 19.13
N ILE A 544 -23.95 -8.71 18.21
CA ILE A 544 -25.37 -9.00 18.43
C ILE A 544 -25.61 -9.97 19.60
N ASP A 545 -24.71 -10.92 19.81
CA ASP A 545 -24.82 -11.93 20.86
C ASP A 545 -24.53 -11.37 22.26
N ASN A 546 -23.82 -10.24 22.36
CA ASN A 546 -23.52 -9.57 23.61
C ASN A 546 -24.54 -8.46 23.91
N LYS A 547 -25.65 -8.85 24.55
CA LYS A 547 -26.75 -7.95 24.92
C LYS A 547 -26.32 -6.69 25.68
N ASP A 548 -25.36 -6.80 26.59
CA ASP A 548 -24.87 -5.65 27.37
C ASP A 548 -24.08 -4.67 26.49
N LEU A 549 -23.23 -5.19 25.60
CA LEU A 549 -22.51 -4.39 24.62
C LEU A 549 -23.47 -3.72 23.61
N VAL A 550 -24.47 -4.44 23.12
CA VAL A 550 -25.53 -3.89 22.26
C VAL A 550 -26.20 -2.70 22.93
N LEU A 551 -26.66 -2.85 24.17
CA LEU A 551 -27.31 -1.75 24.90
C LEU A 551 -26.42 -0.51 25.01
N ASN A 552 -25.13 -0.69 25.32
CA ASN A 552 -24.18 0.41 25.44
C ASN A 552 -23.89 1.09 24.09
N ILE A 553 -23.87 0.36 22.98
CA ILE A 553 -23.73 0.91 21.62
C ILE A 553 -24.97 1.72 21.24
N LEU A 554 -26.18 1.20 21.47
CA LEU A 554 -27.42 1.93 21.16
C LEU A 554 -27.54 3.22 21.98
N LYS A 555 -27.17 3.18 23.27
CA LYS A 555 -27.09 4.38 24.12
C LYS A 555 -26.06 5.38 23.61
N TYR A 556 -24.91 4.90 23.13
CA TYR A 556 -23.88 5.74 22.54
C TYR A 556 -24.42 6.48 21.31
N TYR A 557 -25.17 5.81 20.43
CA TYR A 557 -25.81 6.46 19.27
C TYR A 557 -26.78 7.57 19.69
N ASN A 558 -27.71 7.29 20.62
CA ASN A 558 -28.64 8.32 21.11
C ASN A 558 -27.92 9.49 21.80
N THR A 559 -26.87 9.21 22.57
CA THR A 559 -26.06 10.25 23.23
C THR A 559 -25.39 11.15 22.20
N LYS A 560 -24.78 10.58 21.16
CA LYS A 560 -24.14 11.34 20.07
C LYS A 560 -25.15 12.17 19.28
N THR A 561 -26.29 11.59 18.96
CA THR A 561 -27.39 12.31 18.31
C THR A 561 -27.88 13.47 19.17
N LYS A 562 -28.02 13.29 20.48
CA LYS A 562 -28.39 14.36 21.41
C LYS A 562 -27.32 15.47 21.47
N GLU A 563 -26.04 15.11 21.55
CA GLU A 563 -24.93 16.07 21.50
C GLU A 563 -24.95 16.89 20.21
N TYR A 564 -25.28 16.26 19.08
CA TYR A 564 -25.44 16.90 17.79
C TYR A 564 -26.62 17.88 17.78
N LEU A 565 -27.82 17.43 18.17
CA LEU A 565 -29.03 18.27 18.20
C LEU A 565 -28.86 19.52 19.08
N ASN A 566 -28.09 19.43 20.18
CA ASN A 566 -27.80 20.57 21.05
C ASN A 566 -26.83 21.60 20.44
N LYS A 567 -26.05 21.23 19.42
CA LYS A 567 -25.05 22.08 18.75
C LYS A 567 -25.51 22.56 17.37
N MET A 568 -26.61 22.02 16.87
CA MET A 568 -27.15 22.26 15.55
C MET A 568 -27.66 23.70 15.41
N ASN A 569 -27.38 24.35 14.28
CA ASN A 569 -28.04 25.59 13.89
C ASN A 569 -29.19 25.27 12.93
N ASP A 570 -30.15 26.20 12.75
CA ASP A 570 -31.31 25.97 11.87
C ASP A 570 -30.86 25.58 10.44
N ASN A 571 -31.25 24.38 10.00
CA ASN A 571 -31.06 23.78 8.66
C ASN A 571 -29.77 22.96 8.35
N ASP A 572 -29.20 22.23 9.32
CA ASP A 572 -28.02 21.38 9.02
C ASP A 572 -28.34 19.95 8.50
N ILE A 573 -29.54 19.40 8.69
CA ILE A 573 -29.85 18.01 8.30
C ILE A 573 -30.44 17.99 6.88
N TYR A 574 -29.87 17.25 5.93
CA TYR A 574 -30.46 17.16 4.58
C TYR A 574 -31.19 15.83 4.31
N TYR A 575 -31.08 14.85 5.20
CA TYR A 575 -31.61 13.51 4.96
C TYR A 575 -31.91 12.72 6.24
N TYR A 576 -33.08 12.07 6.24
CA TYR A 576 -33.41 11.00 7.18
C TYR A 576 -33.53 9.66 6.44
N GLY A 577 -32.87 8.62 6.94
CA GLY A 577 -32.94 7.25 6.44
C GLY A 577 -33.62 6.32 7.43
N ILE A 578 -34.70 5.66 7.02
CA ILE A 578 -35.51 4.75 7.87
C ILE A 578 -35.85 3.49 7.05
N ASN A 579 -35.40 2.31 7.49
CA ASN A 579 -35.69 1.01 6.85
C ASN A 579 -35.48 0.98 5.31
N GLY A 580 -34.39 1.55 4.81
CA GLY A 580 -34.10 1.61 3.37
C GLY A 580 -34.84 2.71 2.59
N TYR A 581 -35.80 3.40 3.21
CA TYR A 581 -36.44 4.58 2.64
C TYR A 581 -35.64 5.84 3.01
N GLY A 582 -35.33 6.63 1.99
CA GLY A 582 -34.68 7.92 2.14
C GLY A 582 -35.68 9.06 2.01
N VAL A 583 -35.88 9.83 3.08
CA VAL A 583 -36.68 11.05 3.02
C VAL A 583 -35.74 12.19 2.60
N THR A 584 -35.71 12.46 1.29
CA THR A 584 -34.93 13.55 0.67
C THR A 584 -35.77 14.77 0.31
N ASP A 585 -37.10 14.70 0.47
CA ASP A 585 -38.06 15.70 -0.02
C ASP A 585 -38.05 16.99 0.81
N GLY A 586 -36.95 17.73 0.70
CA GLY A 586 -36.80 19.12 1.09
C GLY A 586 -37.02 19.45 2.57
N TYR A 587 -36.33 20.49 3.05
CA TYR A 587 -36.53 21.12 4.36
C TYR A 587 -37.98 21.58 4.67
N TYR A 588 -38.92 21.40 3.74
CA TYR A 588 -40.29 21.93 3.76
C TYR A 588 -41.40 20.87 3.70
N SER A 589 -41.09 19.57 3.68
CA SER A 589 -42.15 18.54 3.77
C SER A 589 -42.63 18.38 5.21
N GLU A 590 -43.94 18.16 5.37
CA GLU A 590 -44.56 17.91 6.68
C GLU A 590 -43.94 16.70 7.38
N LEU A 591 -43.62 15.65 6.60
CA LEU A 591 -42.94 14.45 7.08
C LEU A 591 -41.56 14.75 7.69
N TYR A 592 -40.76 15.59 7.04
CA TYR A 592 -39.44 15.95 7.53
C TYR A 592 -39.52 16.62 8.91
N SER A 593 -40.53 17.48 9.11
CA SER A 593 -40.82 18.13 10.39
C SER A 593 -41.38 17.14 11.44
N GLU A 594 -42.28 16.23 11.04
CA GLU A 594 -42.83 15.19 11.92
C GLU A 594 -41.73 14.25 12.42
N ILE A 595 -40.80 13.81 11.56
CA ILE A 595 -39.65 12.97 11.95
C ILE A 595 -38.72 13.73 12.89
N GLY A 596 -38.37 14.99 12.56
CA GLY A 596 -37.53 15.82 13.42
C GLY A 596 -38.13 16.00 14.82
N LYS A 597 -39.43 16.31 14.88
CA LYS A 597 -40.17 16.43 16.15
C LYS A 597 -40.21 15.11 16.92
N PHE A 598 -40.49 14.00 16.24
CA PHE A 598 -40.49 12.67 16.85
C PHE A 598 -39.14 12.33 17.49
N ILE A 599 -38.02 12.65 16.83
CA ILE A 599 -36.68 12.44 17.40
C ILE A 599 -36.51 13.29 18.66
N VAL A 600 -36.82 14.59 18.61
CA VAL A 600 -36.65 15.51 19.75
C VAL A 600 -37.53 15.10 20.94
N ASP A 601 -38.77 14.71 20.70
CA ASP A 601 -39.72 14.33 21.75
C ASP A 601 -39.31 13.01 22.45
N ASN A 602 -38.55 12.15 21.76
CA ASN A 602 -38.20 10.81 22.23
C ASN A 602 -36.69 10.58 22.52
N ILE A 603 -35.83 11.59 22.33
CA ILE A 603 -34.36 11.43 22.44
C ILE A 603 -33.89 11.00 23.83
N ASP A 604 -34.68 11.31 24.86
CA ASP A 604 -34.38 11.02 26.27
C ASP A 604 -34.98 9.70 26.78
N GLU A 605 -35.71 8.97 25.93
CA GLU A 605 -36.27 7.67 26.31
C GLU A 605 -35.16 6.61 26.46
N ASN A 606 -35.29 5.76 27.49
CA ASN A 606 -34.38 4.63 27.68
C ASN A 606 -34.69 3.51 26.70
N ILE A 607 -33.63 2.95 26.10
CA ILE A 607 -33.73 1.79 25.21
C ILE A 607 -33.81 0.50 26.01
N ASP A 608 -34.82 -0.31 25.69
CA ASP A 608 -34.98 -1.70 26.11
C ASP A 608 -34.72 -2.63 24.92
N ILE A 609 -33.57 -3.32 24.95
CA ILE A 609 -33.12 -4.25 23.92
C ILE A 609 -33.99 -5.52 23.83
N ASN A 610 -34.87 -5.78 24.81
CA ASN A 610 -35.76 -6.94 24.76
C ASN A 610 -37.07 -6.64 24.02
N LYS A 611 -37.27 -5.39 23.61
CA LYS A 611 -38.38 -4.95 22.75
C LYS A 611 -37.86 -4.65 21.36
N ASN A 612 -38.74 -4.71 20.38
CA ASN A 612 -38.42 -4.25 19.03
C ASN A 612 -37.96 -2.78 19.07
N TYR A 613 -36.97 -2.46 18.26
CA TYR A 613 -36.47 -1.10 18.08
C TYR A 613 -36.15 -0.84 16.61
N LYS A 614 -36.10 0.44 16.23
CA LYS A 614 -35.73 0.89 14.88
C LYS A 614 -34.66 1.97 14.92
N TYR A 615 -33.94 2.08 13.81
CA TYR A 615 -32.90 3.07 13.58
C TYR A 615 -33.42 4.18 12.65
N ILE A 616 -33.09 5.43 12.98
CA ILE A 616 -33.22 6.57 12.10
C ILE A 616 -31.81 7.10 11.85
N THR A 617 -31.35 7.01 10.60
CA THR A 617 -30.10 7.63 10.17
C THR A 617 -30.37 9.10 9.87
N ILE A 618 -29.54 9.99 10.42
CA ILE A 618 -29.64 11.43 10.26
C ILE A 618 -28.34 11.89 9.60
N ASN A 619 -28.41 12.33 8.34
CA ASN A 619 -27.23 12.79 7.61
C ASN A 619 -27.23 14.31 7.48
N ASN A 620 -26.07 14.90 7.74
CA ASN A 620 -25.74 16.28 7.40
C ASN A 620 -24.49 16.32 6.52
N ASP A 621 -24.05 17.51 6.11
CA ASP A 621 -22.95 17.70 5.16
C ASP A 621 -21.60 17.13 5.65
N TYR A 622 -21.44 16.90 6.95
CA TYR A 622 -20.16 16.57 7.58
C TYR A 622 -20.17 15.29 8.44
N ASP A 623 -21.33 14.86 8.93
CA ASP A 623 -21.52 13.80 9.91
C ASP A 623 -22.77 12.96 9.63
N LYS A 624 -22.72 11.71 10.09
CA LYS A 624 -23.84 10.77 10.16
C LYS A 624 -24.18 10.56 11.64
N ASN A 625 -25.44 10.71 12.02
CA ASN A 625 -25.95 10.41 13.36
C ASN A 625 -27.00 9.30 13.29
N ILE A 626 -27.18 8.58 14.39
CA ILE A 626 -28.13 7.47 14.47
C ILE A 626 -28.98 7.65 15.71
N PHE A 627 -30.29 7.72 15.53
CA PHE A 627 -31.26 7.66 16.61
C PHE A 627 -31.90 6.28 16.66
N VAL A 628 -31.98 5.72 17.85
CA VAL A 628 -32.58 4.41 18.13
C VAL A 628 -33.80 4.62 19.01
N THR A 629 -34.91 3.95 18.71
CA THR A 629 -36.13 4.05 19.52
C THR A 629 -36.89 2.72 19.60
N ASN A 630 -37.53 2.47 20.75
CA ASN A 630 -38.50 1.39 20.92
C ASN A 630 -39.93 1.78 20.47
N ARG A 631 -40.18 3.04 20.08
CA ARG A 631 -41.48 3.56 19.60
C ARG A 631 -41.75 3.16 18.14
N VAL A 632 -41.62 1.87 17.85
CA VAL A 632 -41.69 1.32 16.49
C VAL A 632 -43.03 1.60 15.82
N GLU A 633 -44.15 1.33 16.50
CA GLU A 633 -45.49 1.54 15.94
C GLU A 633 -45.82 3.00 15.64
N GLU A 634 -45.27 3.93 16.44
CA GLU A 634 -45.48 5.36 16.25
C GLU A 634 -44.68 5.88 15.06
N LEU A 635 -43.42 5.45 14.94
CA LEU A 635 -42.58 5.75 13.78
C LEU A 635 -43.17 5.18 12.48
N ASP A 636 -43.68 3.95 12.53
CA ASP A 636 -44.30 3.32 11.36
C ASP A 636 -45.56 4.04 10.90
N LYS A 637 -46.38 4.56 11.83
CA LYS A 637 -47.54 5.40 11.47
C LYS A 637 -47.13 6.71 10.80
N ILE A 638 -46.02 7.32 11.21
CA ILE A 638 -45.48 8.51 10.55
C ILE A 638 -45.05 8.15 9.11
N MET A 639 -44.39 7.00 8.94
CA MET A 639 -43.92 6.53 7.62
C MET A 639 -45.07 6.07 6.69
N GLU A 640 -46.11 5.42 7.21
CA GLU A 640 -47.28 4.97 6.42
C GLU A 640 -48.03 6.14 5.76
N LYS A 641 -48.06 7.33 6.39
CA LYS A 641 -48.62 8.53 5.76
C LYS A 641 -47.89 8.91 4.47
N TYR A 642 -46.58 8.70 4.42
CA TYR A 642 -45.72 9.05 3.29
C TYR A 642 -45.83 8.06 2.12
N VAL A 643 -45.90 6.76 2.42
CA VAL A 643 -46.05 5.72 1.38
C VAL A 643 -47.38 5.88 0.63
N ASN A 644 -48.45 6.33 1.31
CA ASN A 644 -49.77 6.55 0.69
C ASN A 644 -49.90 7.87 -0.09
N ASP A 645 -49.01 8.86 0.11
CA ASP A 645 -49.05 10.15 -0.61
C ASP A 645 -48.22 10.16 -1.92
N ASN A 646 -47.36 9.15 -2.13
CA ASN A 646 -46.49 9.00 -3.31
C ASN A 646 -46.94 7.86 -4.26
N ASP A 647 -48.24 7.52 -4.24
CA ASP A 647 -48.86 6.37 -4.90
C ASP A 647 -48.91 6.42 -6.45
N ASP A 648 -48.07 7.22 -7.11
CA ASP A 648 -47.92 7.21 -8.57
C ASP A 648 -46.78 6.31 -9.08
N ASP A 649 -45.97 5.68 -8.21
CA ASP A 649 -44.93 4.72 -8.66
C ASP A 649 -44.63 3.63 -7.60
N ILE A 650 -45.55 2.67 -7.36
CA ILE A 650 -45.21 1.44 -6.63
C ILE A 650 -45.77 0.19 -7.33
N SER A 651 -44.94 -0.41 -8.19
CA SER A 651 -44.76 -1.86 -8.25
C SER A 651 -43.68 -2.18 -7.22
N ASP A 652 -43.95 -3.10 -6.29
CA ASP A 652 -42.97 -3.86 -5.45
C ASP A 652 -43.17 -3.78 -3.92
N ALA A 653 -44.31 -3.29 -3.42
CA ALA A 653 -44.61 -3.33 -1.97
C ALA A 653 -45.05 -4.70 -1.40
N GLU A 654 -45.15 -5.77 -2.20
CA GLU A 654 -45.66 -7.06 -1.71
C GLU A 654 -44.59 -8.03 -1.19
N THR A 655 -43.29 -7.69 -1.30
CA THR A 655 -42.21 -8.62 -0.93
C THR A 655 -41.64 -8.39 0.49
N ALA A 656 -41.94 -7.27 1.16
CA ALA A 656 -41.32 -6.92 2.45
C ALA A 656 -42.11 -7.35 3.71
N ARG A 657 -43.27 -8.00 3.57
CA ARG A 657 -44.05 -8.52 4.72
C ARG A 657 -43.68 -9.95 5.15
N VAL A 658 -42.77 -10.60 4.44
CA VAL A 658 -42.25 -11.94 4.79
C VAL A 658 -40.75 -12.00 4.51
N MET A 659 -39.95 -11.34 5.34
CA MET A 659 -38.55 -11.69 5.59
C MET A 659 -38.11 -11.19 6.96
#